data_AF-A0A0D3F2J3-F1
#
_entry.id   AF-A0A0D3F2J3-F1
#
_cell.length_a   1.000
_cell.length_b   1.000
_cell.length_c   1.000
_cell.angle_alpha   90.00
_cell.angle_beta   90.00
_cell.angle_gamma   90.00
#
_symmetry.space_group_name_H-M   'P 1'
#
loop_
_entity.id
_entity.type
_entity.pdbx_description
1 polymer ?
#
loop_
_entity_poly.entity_id
_entity_poly.type
_entity_poly.pdbx_seq_one_letter_code
_entity_poly.pdbx_strand_id
1 'polypeptide(L)'
;MVTCSRDKDPDLFFAVLGGLGQFGIITRARIGLEPAPKRVRWVRLAYSDVVTFTRDQELLISKRASEAGFDYVEGQVQLNRTLTEGPKSTPFFSRFDIDRLAGLASESVSGVIYFIEGAMYYNESTAVSVDQKLTSVLEQLSFDKGFVFTKDVSYVQFLDRVREEERVLRSIGMWDVPHPWLNLFVPQSRILDFDTGVLKGVFAGANPVGVILMYPMNRNMWDDRMTAVSGNDDMFYVVGLLRSAVVPGDVERLERENEAVLAFCDNEGIGCKQYLPHYTSQDGWRSHFGAKWSRVTELKVKYDPYGILSPGQRIFSSLTPMALAAMCSIAFMIMASCLSVLVSGGLPGDLFALSVASKLRVDRNSTARASSDFGRIVAAAPEAVLHPATPADIAELVRFSASSPSPFPVAPRGQGHSARGQSLAPGGVVVDMRALASRRGRVNVSAGAAPYHGLTPRVWTDYLRITVAGTLSNAGIGGQAFRHGPQIANVLELDVITGTGDMVTCSRDKDSDLFFAVLGGLGQFGIITRARIGLMPAPKRVRWVRLAYSDVATFTKDQELLISKRASEAGFDYVEGQVQLNRTLTEGPKSTPFFSSSDIGRLAGLASKSVSGVIYVIEGAMYYNESTSTTMDQKLESILGQLSFEEGFVFTKDVRYVQFLDRVREEERVLRSIGMWDVPHPWLNLFVPRSRILDFDAGVFKGVFAGANPVGVILMYPMNTNMWDDRMMAVASDDDVFYAVGLLRSAAVIGDVERLKKENEAVLAFCNNEDIECKQYLPHYASQDGWQRHFGAKWSRVADLKAKYDPHRILSPGQRIFSSPASMVVASM
;
A
#
# COMPACT_ATOMS: atom_id res chain seq x y z
N MET A 1 -7.23 23.54 8.88
CA MET A 1 -6.20 22.70 9.52
C MET A 1 -5.45 23.56 10.52
N VAL A 2 -5.25 23.06 11.74
CA VAL A 2 -4.55 23.78 12.83
C VAL A 2 -3.26 23.04 13.13
N THR A 3 -2.17 23.76 13.39
CA THR A 3 -0.90 23.18 13.87
C THR A 3 -0.73 23.54 15.33
N CYS A 4 -0.63 22.53 16.19
CA CYS A 4 -0.38 22.68 17.61
C CYS A 4 0.93 21.99 18.04
N SER A 5 1.51 22.47 19.14
CA SER A 5 2.70 21.95 19.82
C SER A 5 2.59 22.26 21.32
N ARG A 6 3.59 21.87 22.11
CA ARG A 6 3.65 22.25 23.54
C ARG A 6 3.65 23.77 23.75
N ASP A 7 4.15 24.53 22.77
CA ASP A 7 4.30 25.99 22.83
C ASP A 7 3.23 26.73 22.00
N LYS A 8 2.55 26.03 21.10
CA LYS A 8 1.56 26.60 20.17
C LYS A 8 0.23 25.88 20.30
N ASP A 9 -0.80 26.55 20.79
CA ASP A 9 -2.10 25.93 21.10
C ASP A 9 -1.94 24.65 21.95
N PRO A 10 -1.32 24.79 23.15
CA PRO A 10 -1.04 23.65 24.03
C PRO A 10 -2.32 22.91 24.43
N ASP A 11 -3.43 23.64 24.59
CA ASP A 11 -4.74 23.05 24.89
C ASP A 11 -5.13 22.01 23.85
N LEU A 12 -5.11 22.38 22.56
CA LEU A 12 -5.40 21.43 21.48
C LEU A 12 -4.35 20.32 21.43
N PHE A 13 -3.07 20.65 21.58
CA PHE A 13 -1.97 19.68 21.55
C PHE A 13 -2.15 18.57 22.59
N PHE A 14 -2.44 18.93 23.84
CA PHE A 14 -2.66 17.95 24.89
C PHE A 14 -4.04 17.28 24.81
N ALA A 15 -5.08 17.98 24.32
CA ALA A 15 -6.40 17.41 24.14
C ALA A 15 -6.41 16.25 23.14
N VAL A 16 -5.69 16.37 22.01
CA VAL A 16 -5.68 15.31 20.98
C VAL A 16 -4.85 14.08 21.41
N LEU A 17 -3.94 14.22 22.38
CA LEU A 17 -3.16 13.11 22.93
C LEU A 17 -4.01 12.30 23.94
N GLY A 18 -4.51 11.16 23.48
CA GLY A 18 -5.47 10.34 24.25
C GLY A 18 -6.90 10.89 24.23
N GLY A 19 -7.21 11.83 23.33
CA GLY A 19 -8.53 12.46 23.23
C GLY A 19 -9.61 11.64 22.55
N LEU A 20 -9.34 10.37 22.18
CA LEU A 20 -10.29 9.46 21.52
C LEU A 20 -10.98 10.05 20.26
N GLY A 21 -10.28 10.97 19.58
CA GLY A 21 -10.79 11.68 18.41
C GLY A 21 -11.85 12.76 18.72
N GLN A 22 -12.08 13.12 19.98
CA GLN A 22 -13.16 14.04 20.39
C GLN A 22 -12.91 15.51 20.04
N PHE A 23 -11.65 15.91 19.83
CA PHE A 23 -11.25 17.32 19.72
C PHE A 23 -10.59 17.69 18.38
N GLY A 24 -10.38 16.72 17.49
CA GLY A 24 -9.79 16.95 16.18
C GLY A 24 -9.30 15.66 15.52
N ILE A 25 -9.03 15.75 14.22
CA ILE A 25 -8.44 14.67 13.43
C ILE A 25 -6.96 14.98 13.21
N ILE A 26 -6.09 14.11 13.71
CA ILE A 26 -4.64 14.23 13.48
C ILE A 26 -4.36 13.81 12.04
N THR A 27 -4.08 14.78 11.17
CA THR A 27 -3.73 14.54 9.76
C THR A 27 -2.22 14.43 9.54
N ARG A 28 -1.42 14.96 10.46
CA ARG A 28 0.05 14.88 10.47
C ARG A 28 0.57 15.01 11.90
N ALA A 29 1.58 14.23 12.25
CA ALA A 29 2.32 14.35 13.51
C ALA A 29 3.83 14.41 13.22
N ARG A 30 4.60 15.08 14.09
CA ARG A 30 6.05 14.94 14.16
C ARG A 30 6.36 14.09 15.39
N ILE A 31 7.08 13.00 15.19
CA ILE A 31 7.41 12.03 16.24
C ILE A 31 8.91 12.08 16.43
N GLY A 32 9.37 12.05 17.68
CA GLY A 32 10.80 11.91 17.98
C GLY A 32 11.31 10.57 17.46
N LEU A 33 12.51 10.57 16.88
CA LEU A 33 13.16 9.37 16.37
C LEU A 33 14.49 9.18 17.09
N GLU A 34 14.79 7.93 17.44
CA GLU A 34 16.08 7.52 17.96
C GLU A 34 16.73 6.53 16.97
N PRO A 35 18.08 6.48 16.91
CA PRO A 35 18.76 5.48 16.10
C PRO A 35 18.36 4.06 16.50
N ALA A 36 17.94 3.25 15.51
CA ALA A 36 17.56 1.88 15.77
C ALA A 36 18.81 1.02 16.11
N PRO A 37 18.77 0.22 17.18
CA PRO A 37 19.82 -0.75 17.46
C PRO A 37 19.79 -1.87 16.42
N LYS A 38 20.91 -2.59 16.25
CA LYS A 38 20.98 -3.69 15.28
C LYS A 38 20.45 -5.01 15.84
N ARG A 39 20.75 -5.30 17.10
CA ARG A 39 20.48 -6.58 17.75
C ARG A 39 19.80 -6.40 19.11
N VAL A 40 19.15 -7.47 19.54
CA VAL A 40 18.40 -7.54 20.78
C VAL A 40 18.72 -8.85 21.48
N ARG A 41 19.20 -8.75 22.71
CA ARG A 41 19.21 -9.87 23.64
C ARG A 41 17.84 -9.95 24.29
N TRP A 42 17.02 -10.88 23.81
CA TRP A 42 15.65 -11.09 24.24
C TRP A 42 15.59 -12.17 25.32
N VAL A 43 14.99 -11.84 26.47
CA VAL A 43 14.98 -12.69 27.66
C VAL A 43 13.55 -12.83 28.18
N ARG A 44 13.14 -14.04 28.59
CA ARG A 44 11.94 -14.27 29.40
C ARG A 44 12.31 -14.99 30.69
N LEU A 45 11.76 -14.52 31.79
CA LEU A 45 11.98 -15.02 33.15
C LEU A 45 10.65 -15.47 33.74
N ALA A 46 10.55 -16.70 34.23
CA ALA A 46 9.31 -17.21 34.83
C ALA A 46 9.30 -17.03 36.35
N TYR A 47 8.11 -16.75 36.87
CA TYR A 47 7.81 -16.55 38.28
C TYR A 47 6.58 -17.36 38.65
N SER A 48 6.66 -18.08 39.76
CA SER A 48 5.56 -18.82 40.39
C SER A 48 4.83 -18.01 41.47
N ASP A 49 5.42 -16.89 41.91
CA ASP A 49 4.87 -15.98 42.93
C ASP A 49 4.69 -14.57 42.38
N VAL A 50 3.47 -14.05 42.51
CA VAL A 50 3.11 -12.70 42.04
C VAL A 50 3.88 -11.62 42.81
N VAL A 51 4.20 -11.83 44.08
CA VAL A 51 4.84 -10.80 44.92
C VAL A 51 6.27 -10.55 44.45
N THR A 52 7.02 -11.61 44.16
CA THR A 52 8.37 -11.47 43.59
C THR A 52 8.33 -10.96 42.16
N PHE A 53 7.35 -11.38 41.36
CA PHE A 53 7.13 -10.88 39.99
C PHE A 53 6.89 -9.35 39.94
N THR A 54 5.93 -8.84 40.71
CA THR A 54 5.61 -7.40 40.72
C THR A 54 6.77 -6.57 41.26
N ARG A 55 7.41 -7.03 42.35
CA ARG A 55 8.58 -6.36 42.93
C ARG A 55 9.73 -6.23 41.94
N ASP A 56 10.01 -7.30 41.18
CA ASP A 56 11.09 -7.30 40.20
C ASP A 56 10.76 -6.40 39.00
N GLN A 57 9.50 -6.39 38.52
CA GLN A 57 9.08 -5.46 37.47
C GLN A 57 9.22 -4.00 37.91
N GLU A 58 8.76 -3.66 39.12
CA GLU A 58 8.87 -2.33 39.71
C GLU A 58 10.33 -1.91 39.90
N LEU A 59 11.20 -2.82 40.32
CA LEU A 59 12.65 -2.60 40.39
C LEU A 59 13.25 -2.29 39.02
N LEU A 60 12.84 -3.01 37.97
CA LEU A 60 13.38 -2.82 36.63
C LEU A 60 12.99 -1.46 36.02
N ILE A 61 11.79 -0.97 36.29
CA ILE A 61 11.29 0.30 35.71
C ILE A 61 11.56 1.54 36.60
N SER A 62 11.94 1.35 37.87
CA SER A 62 12.30 2.45 38.79
C SER A 62 13.73 2.97 38.61
N LYS A 63 14.61 2.18 37.99
CA LYS A 63 16.00 2.58 37.73
C LYS A 63 16.07 3.68 36.67
N ARG A 64 17.03 4.60 36.83
CA ARG A 64 17.34 5.61 35.81
C ARG A 64 17.80 4.94 34.51
N ALA A 65 17.58 5.57 33.36
CA ALA A 65 17.99 5.02 32.06
C ALA A 65 19.48 4.63 31.97
N SER A 66 20.37 5.34 32.68
CA SER A 66 21.81 5.03 32.77
C SER A 66 22.15 3.79 33.62
N GLU A 67 21.21 3.35 34.47
CA GLU A 67 21.34 2.23 35.41
C GLU A 67 20.37 1.08 35.06
N ALA A 68 19.50 1.29 34.07
CA ALA A 68 18.48 0.36 33.65
C ALA A 68 19.12 -0.90 33.05
N GLY A 69 18.66 -2.06 33.53
CA GLY A 69 19.10 -3.36 33.04
C GLY A 69 18.66 -3.59 31.60
N PHE A 70 17.34 -3.56 31.38
CA PHE A 70 16.69 -3.76 30.09
C PHE A 70 16.23 -2.44 29.46
N ASP A 71 16.27 -2.35 28.14
CA ASP A 71 15.71 -1.25 27.33
C ASP A 71 14.20 -1.44 27.08
N TYR A 72 13.71 -2.67 27.25
CA TYR A 72 12.31 -3.05 27.14
C TYR A 72 11.95 -3.99 28.29
N VAL A 73 10.82 -3.74 28.96
CA VAL A 73 10.26 -4.60 30.00
C VAL A 73 8.75 -4.70 29.78
N GLU A 74 8.25 -5.92 29.66
CA GLU A 74 6.82 -6.24 29.61
C GLU A 74 6.56 -7.47 30.48
N GLY A 75 5.31 -7.64 30.89
CA GLY A 75 4.88 -8.76 31.71
C GLY A 75 3.72 -9.50 31.08
N GLN A 76 3.78 -10.82 31.18
CA GLN A 76 2.78 -11.73 30.68
C GLN A 76 2.36 -12.70 31.79
N VAL A 77 1.09 -13.07 31.81
CA VAL A 77 0.53 -14.08 32.71
C VAL A 77 0.06 -15.27 31.90
N GLN A 78 0.35 -16.47 32.39
CA GLN A 78 -0.18 -17.72 31.85
C GLN A 78 -0.89 -18.49 32.96
N LEU A 79 -2.08 -18.99 32.64
CA LEU A 79 -2.85 -19.85 33.54
C LEU A 79 -2.46 -21.31 33.30
N ASN A 80 -2.56 -22.16 34.32
CA ASN A 80 -2.14 -23.57 34.28
C ASN A 80 -2.70 -24.30 33.05
N ARG A 81 -4.00 -24.10 32.81
CA ARG A 81 -4.71 -24.76 31.72
C ARG A 81 -4.21 -24.32 30.34
N THR A 82 -3.72 -23.09 30.22
CA THR A 82 -3.09 -22.57 29.00
C THR A 82 -1.78 -23.29 28.70
N LEU A 83 -0.98 -23.62 29.72
CA LEU A 83 0.27 -24.38 29.57
C LEU A 83 0.03 -25.87 29.26
N THR A 84 -0.99 -26.46 29.90
CA THR A 84 -1.28 -27.90 29.75
C THR A 84 -2.10 -28.23 28.50
N GLU A 85 -3.04 -27.39 28.09
CA GLU A 85 -3.94 -27.63 26.94
C GLU A 85 -3.59 -26.78 25.71
N GLY A 86 -2.74 -25.76 25.84
CA GLY A 86 -2.35 -24.88 24.74
C GLY A 86 -1.29 -25.45 23.79
N PRO A 87 -0.81 -24.65 22.83
CA PRO A 87 0.20 -25.05 21.86
C PRO A 87 1.48 -25.55 22.55
N LYS A 88 1.94 -26.74 22.14
CA LYS A 88 3.14 -27.37 22.70
C LYS A 88 4.46 -26.79 22.18
N SER A 89 4.43 -25.66 21.49
CA SER A 89 5.62 -24.88 21.12
C SER A 89 5.17 -23.51 20.62
N THR A 90 5.96 -22.48 20.87
CA THR A 90 5.74 -21.13 20.33
C THR A 90 6.99 -20.67 19.58
N PRO A 91 6.94 -19.55 18.83
CA PRO A 91 8.14 -18.98 18.22
C PRO A 91 9.26 -18.68 19.22
N PHE A 92 8.93 -18.50 20.51
CA PHE A 92 9.89 -18.31 21.59
C PHE A 92 10.22 -19.60 22.36
N PHE A 93 9.22 -20.32 22.85
CA PHE A 93 9.41 -21.52 23.68
C PHE A 93 9.40 -22.81 22.87
N SER A 94 10.40 -23.67 23.09
CA SER A 94 10.38 -25.02 22.57
C SER A 94 9.36 -25.89 23.32
N ARG A 95 9.06 -27.08 22.80
CA ARG A 95 8.20 -28.05 23.50
C ARG A 95 8.73 -28.44 24.86
N PHE A 96 10.04 -28.63 24.96
CA PHE A 96 10.71 -28.92 26.21
C PHE A 96 10.52 -27.78 27.23
N ASP A 97 10.59 -26.52 26.78
CA ASP A 97 10.37 -25.36 27.65
C ASP A 97 8.93 -25.32 28.17
N ILE A 98 7.94 -25.56 27.30
CA ILE A 98 6.52 -25.60 27.68
C ILE A 98 6.24 -26.72 28.67
N ASP A 99 6.80 -27.91 28.48
CA ASP A 99 6.61 -29.05 29.40
C ASP A 99 7.21 -28.75 30.78
N ARG A 100 8.38 -28.09 30.83
CA ARG A 100 8.98 -27.61 32.10
C ARG A 100 8.11 -26.58 32.79
N LEU A 101 7.57 -25.61 32.04
CA LEU A 101 6.70 -24.56 32.57
C LEU A 101 5.38 -25.13 33.10
N ALA A 102 4.82 -26.15 32.44
CA ALA A 102 3.64 -26.88 32.91
C ALA A 102 3.93 -27.62 34.23
N GLY A 103 5.14 -28.16 34.40
CA GLY A 103 5.60 -28.71 35.69
C GLY A 103 5.61 -27.66 36.80
N LEU A 104 6.24 -26.50 36.55
CA LEU A 104 6.26 -25.38 37.50
C LEU A 104 4.85 -24.90 37.86
N ALA A 105 3.95 -24.81 36.88
CA ALA A 105 2.56 -24.44 37.11
C ALA A 105 1.79 -25.46 37.95
N SER A 106 2.12 -26.75 37.83
CA SER A 106 1.49 -27.83 38.61
C SER A 106 1.96 -27.83 40.07
N GLU A 107 3.17 -27.34 40.34
CA GLU A 107 3.74 -27.17 41.68
C GLU A 107 3.28 -25.86 42.35
N SER A 108 2.84 -24.88 41.58
CA SER A 108 2.25 -23.62 42.07
C SER A 108 0.87 -23.86 42.68
N VAL A 109 0.64 -23.34 43.88
CA VAL A 109 -0.65 -23.42 44.60
C VAL A 109 -1.82 -22.82 43.79
N SER A 110 -1.53 -21.82 42.95
CA SER A 110 -2.56 -21.11 42.17
C SER A 110 -2.68 -21.58 40.72
N GLY A 111 -1.67 -22.32 40.23
CA GLY A 111 -1.57 -22.64 38.81
C GLY A 111 -1.29 -21.43 37.91
N VAL A 112 -1.01 -20.25 38.45
CA VAL A 112 -0.67 -19.06 37.65
C VAL A 112 0.85 -18.93 37.58
N ILE A 113 1.36 -18.70 36.37
CA ILE A 113 2.78 -18.40 36.10
C ILE A 113 2.87 -17.02 35.47
N TYR A 114 3.80 -16.22 35.97
CA TYR A 114 4.07 -14.87 35.50
C TYR A 114 5.40 -14.85 34.75
N PHE A 115 5.51 -13.98 33.76
CA PHE A 115 6.71 -13.83 32.96
C PHE A 115 7.12 -12.38 32.88
N ILE A 116 8.39 -12.10 33.14
CA ILE A 116 9.01 -10.83 32.73
C ILE A 116 9.69 -11.07 31.38
N GLU A 117 9.27 -10.31 30.37
CA GLU A 117 9.92 -10.21 29.07
C GLU A 117 10.83 -8.99 29.05
N GLY A 118 12.15 -9.23 29.00
CA GLY A 118 13.18 -8.21 28.95
C GLY A 118 13.90 -8.17 27.61
N ALA A 119 14.30 -6.99 27.15
CA ALA A 119 15.14 -6.86 25.96
C ALA A 119 16.31 -5.88 26.20
N MET A 120 17.53 -6.29 25.86
CA MET A 120 18.70 -5.40 25.84
C MET A 120 19.12 -5.12 24.40
N TYR A 121 19.21 -3.85 24.06
CA TYR A 121 19.53 -3.34 22.73
C TYR A 121 21.03 -3.17 22.58
N TYR A 122 21.58 -3.67 21.47
CA TYR A 122 23.02 -3.62 21.29
C TYR A 122 23.46 -3.66 19.82
N ASN A 123 24.73 -3.34 19.61
CA ASN A 123 25.42 -3.44 18.34
C ASN A 123 26.57 -4.45 18.45
N GLU A 124 27.10 -4.94 17.33
CA GLU A 124 28.14 -6.00 17.33
C GLU A 124 29.36 -5.65 18.20
N SER A 125 29.75 -4.37 18.26
CA SER A 125 30.87 -3.89 19.07
C SER A 125 30.63 -3.95 20.59
N THR A 126 29.39 -4.09 21.05
CA THR A 126 29.02 -4.10 22.48
C THR A 126 28.49 -5.45 22.96
N ALA A 127 28.53 -6.50 22.12
CA ALA A 127 27.94 -7.80 22.42
C ALA A 127 28.44 -8.43 23.74
N VAL A 128 29.76 -8.43 23.96
CA VAL A 128 30.37 -9.01 25.18
C VAL A 128 29.94 -8.27 26.45
N SER A 129 29.79 -6.95 26.36
CA SER A 129 29.34 -6.11 27.48
C SER A 129 27.88 -6.38 27.84
N VAL A 130 27.04 -6.74 26.86
CA VAL A 130 25.62 -7.03 27.07
C VAL A 130 25.44 -8.33 27.83
N ASP A 131 26.25 -9.35 27.57
CA ASP A 131 26.17 -10.62 28.31
C ASP A 131 26.55 -10.45 29.78
N GLN A 132 27.61 -9.67 30.07
CA GLN A 132 28.00 -9.35 31.44
C GLN A 132 26.91 -8.53 32.17
N LYS A 133 26.35 -7.54 31.47
CA LYS A 133 25.24 -6.73 31.99
C LYS A 133 24.02 -7.60 32.29
N LEU A 134 23.68 -8.54 31.41
CA LEU A 134 22.57 -9.46 31.60
C LEU A 134 22.79 -10.30 32.86
N THR A 135 23.95 -10.92 33.04
CA THR A 135 24.26 -11.70 34.25
C THR A 135 24.06 -10.88 35.53
N SER A 136 24.62 -9.67 35.57
CA SER A 136 24.49 -8.77 36.72
C SER A 136 23.03 -8.38 37.03
N VAL A 137 22.21 -8.20 36.00
CA VAL A 137 20.77 -7.93 36.18
C VAL A 137 20.07 -9.17 36.73
N LEU A 138 20.31 -10.35 36.16
CA LEU A 138 19.67 -11.60 36.59
C LEU A 138 20.00 -12.00 38.04
N GLU A 139 21.17 -11.62 38.55
CA GLU A 139 21.56 -11.83 39.95
C GLU A 139 20.70 -11.04 40.94
N GLN A 140 20.16 -9.89 40.52
CA GLN A 140 19.33 -9.02 41.35
C GLN A 140 17.86 -9.43 41.37
N LEU A 141 17.44 -10.27 40.43
CA LEU A 141 16.05 -10.69 40.26
C LEU A 141 15.77 -12.01 40.98
N SER A 142 14.53 -12.22 41.36
CA SER A 142 14.01 -13.33 42.17
C SER A 142 13.11 -14.30 41.39
N PHE A 143 13.25 -14.35 40.06
CA PHE A 143 12.62 -15.37 39.22
C PHE A 143 13.03 -16.79 39.64
N ASP A 144 12.22 -17.78 39.26
CA ASP A 144 12.54 -19.19 39.47
C ASP A 144 13.81 -19.55 38.70
N LYS A 145 14.95 -19.69 39.39
CA LYS A 145 16.30 -19.66 38.79
C LYS A 145 16.54 -20.68 37.66
N GLY A 146 15.76 -21.74 37.59
CA GLY A 146 15.78 -22.71 36.48
C GLY A 146 15.09 -22.25 35.19
N PHE A 147 14.35 -21.14 35.20
CA PHE A 147 13.42 -20.70 34.16
C PHE A 147 13.81 -19.35 33.56
N VAL A 148 15.05 -19.28 33.06
CA VAL A 148 15.54 -18.19 32.20
C VAL A 148 15.64 -18.68 30.77
N PHE A 149 15.06 -17.92 29.85
CA PHE A 149 15.02 -18.24 28.43
C PHE A 149 15.58 -17.07 27.65
N THR A 150 16.55 -17.32 26.77
CA THR A 150 17.23 -16.26 26.03
C THR A 150 17.23 -16.55 24.53
N LYS A 151 17.05 -15.50 23.73
CA LYS A 151 17.27 -15.50 22.29
C LYS A 151 18.06 -14.28 21.89
N ASP A 152 18.87 -14.44 20.87
CA ASP A 152 19.54 -13.33 20.23
C ASP A 152 18.99 -13.14 18.82
N VAL A 153 18.40 -11.98 18.57
CA VAL A 153 17.65 -11.68 17.34
C VAL A 153 18.00 -10.29 16.83
N SER A 154 17.70 -10.02 15.55
CA SER A 154 17.76 -8.65 15.06
C SER A 154 16.69 -7.78 15.72
N TYR A 155 16.94 -6.48 15.84
CA TYR A 155 15.95 -5.53 16.37
C TYR A 155 14.62 -5.59 15.62
N VAL A 156 14.64 -5.74 14.30
CA VAL A 156 13.43 -5.89 13.49
C VAL A 156 12.67 -7.18 13.82
N GLN A 157 13.36 -8.30 14.01
CA GLN A 157 12.71 -9.55 14.41
C GLN A 157 12.07 -9.46 15.80
N PHE A 158 12.71 -8.76 16.74
CA PHE A 158 12.10 -8.48 18.04
C PHE A 158 10.85 -7.61 17.90
N LEU A 159 10.87 -6.57 17.07
CA LEU A 159 9.70 -5.74 16.82
C LEU A 159 8.57 -6.49 16.10
N ASP A 160 8.89 -7.41 15.19
CA ASP A 160 7.92 -8.20 14.40
C ASP A 160 7.43 -9.47 15.14
N ARG A 161 7.81 -9.69 16.41
CA ARG A 161 7.55 -10.96 17.13
C ARG A 161 6.07 -11.34 17.24
N VAL A 162 5.19 -10.35 17.43
CA VAL A 162 3.73 -10.56 17.50
C VAL A 162 3.16 -10.99 16.15
N ARG A 163 3.78 -10.58 15.04
CA ARG A 163 3.32 -10.94 13.69
C ARG A 163 3.47 -12.44 13.42
N GLU A 164 4.50 -13.07 13.95
CA GLU A 164 4.66 -14.52 13.81
C GLU A 164 3.57 -15.26 14.59
N GLU A 165 3.19 -14.79 15.78
CA GLU A 165 2.05 -15.32 16.54
C GLU A 165 0.72 -15.08 15.81
N GLU A 166 0.51 -13.89 15.24
CA GLU A 166 -0.64 -13.58 14.39
C GLU A 166 -0.74 -14.56 13.21
N ARG A 167 0.37 -14.83 12.51
CA ARG A 167 0.38 -15.76 11.38
C ARG A 167 -0.04 -17.16 11.79
N VAL A 168 0.47 -17.64 12.93
CA VAL A 168 0.11 -18.95 13.49
C VAL A 168 -1.40 -18.97 13.79
N LEU A 169 -1.92 -18.00 14.53
CA LEU A 169 -3.34 -17.91 14.88
C LEU A 169 -4.24 -17.79 13.65
N ARG A 170 -3.83 -17.03 12.62
CA ARG A 170 -4.55 -16.94 11.34
C ARG A 170 -4.58 -18.27 10.60
N SER A 171 -3.50 -19.03 10.62
CA SER A 171 -3.40 -20.31 9.91
C SER A 171 -4.36 -21.37 10.46
N ILE A 172 -4.70 -21.29 11.73
CA ILE A 172 -5.63 -22.19 12.42
C ILE A 172 -7.03 -21.57 12.63
N GLY A 173 -7.31 -20.42 11.99
CA GLY A 173 -8.61 -19.75 12.04
C GLY A 173 -8.94 -19.05 13.36
N MET A 174 -7.99 -18.96 14.30
CA MET A 174 -8.20 -18.39 15.64
C MET A 174 -7.94 -16.87 15.72
N TRP A 175 -7.49 -16.24 14.63
CA TRP A 175 -7.26 -14.79 14.60
C TRP A 175 -8.46 -13.98 14.11
N ASP A 176 -9.16 -14.46 13.09
CA ASP A 176 -10.28 -13.73 12.46
C ASP A 176 -11.62 -14.02 13.18
N VAL A 177 -11.58 -14.08 14.51
CA VAL A 177 -12.72 -14.33 15.41
C VAL A 177 -13.02 -13.08 16.27
N PRO A 178 -14.17 -13.00 16.97
CA PRO A 178 -14.41 -11.91 17.90
C PRO A 178 -13.37 -11.87 19.03
N HIS A 179 -13.00 -10.65 19.43
CA HIS A 179 -11.97 -10.38 20.43
C HIS A 179 -12.54 -9.46 21.52
N PRO A 180 -13.23 -9.99 22.55
CA PRO A 180 -13.79 -9.22 23.66
C PRO A 180 -12.68 -8.75 24.62
N TRP A 181 -11.74 -7.94 24.12
CA TRP A 181 -10.57 -7.50 24.87
C TRP A 181 -10.96 -6.50 25.95
N LEU A 182 -10.42 -6.71 27.16
CA LEU A 182 -10.53 -5.77 28.27
C LEU A 182 -9.14 -5.30 28.69
N ASN A 183 -8.90 -4.00 28.62
CA ASN A 183 -7.60 -3.41 28.97
C ASN A 183 -7.80 -2.43 30.13
N LEU A 184 -7.10 -2.65 31.23
CA LEU A 184 -7.25 -1.94 32.49
C LEU A 184 -5.93 -1.30 32.93
N PHE A 185 -6.05 -0.18 33.63
CA PHE A 185 -5.04 0.37 34.50
C PHE A 185 -5.45 0.07 35.94
N VAL A 186 -4.61 -0.69 36.64
CA VAL A 186 -4.82 -1.13 38.02
C VAL A 186 -3.80 -0.38 38.91
N PRO A 187 -4.22 0.27 40.00
CA PRO A 187 -3.27 0.92 40.92
C PRO A 187 -2.23 -0.07 41.46
N GLN A 188 -0.97 0.36 41.57
CA GLN A 188 0.12 -0.49 42.08
C GLN A 188 -0.18 -0.99 43.48
N SER A 189 -0.79 -0.15 44.33
CA SER A 189 -1.21 -0.52 45.69
C SER A 189 -2.25 -1.64 45.75
N ARG A 190 -2.99 -1.91 44.66
CA ARG A 190 -4.09 -2.89 44.60
C ARG A 190 -3.83 -4.05 43.63
N ILE A 191 -2.63 -4.16 43.06
CA ILE A 191 -2.34 -5.19 42.04
C ILE A 191 -2.39 -6.62 42.60
N LEU A 192 -1.99 -6.82 43.85
CA LEU A 192 -2.04 -8.13 44.52
C LEU A 192 -3.49 -8.57 44.82
N ASP A 193 -4.35 -7.62 45.17
CA ASP A 193 -5.78 -7.87 45.34
C ASP A 193 -6.43 -8.21 43.99
N PHE A 194 -6.05 -7.50 42.93
CA PHE A 194 -6.49 -7.80 41.57
C PHE A 194 -6.05 -9.20 41.14
N ASP A 195 -4.80 -9.58 41.35
CA ASP A 195 -4.32 -10.93 41.05
C ASP A 195 -5.12 -12.00 41.81
N THR A 196 -5.30 -11.81 43.12
CA THR A 196 -6.03 -12.75 43.97
C THR A 196 -7.50 -12.89 43.54
N GLY A 197 -8.18 -11.77 43.32
CA GLY A 197 -9.62 -11.78 43.00
C GLY A 197 -9.92 -12.11 41.55
N VAL A 198 -9.08 -11.70 40.60
CA VAL A 198 -9.33 -11.84 39.16
C VAL A 198 -8.57 -13.01 38.57
N LEU A 199 -7.24 -13.01 38.65
CA LEU A 199 -6.42 -14.04 37.99
C LEU A 199 -6.58 -15.40 38.68
N LYS A 200 -6.63 -15.40 40.03
CA LYS A 200 -6.79 -16.60 40.85
C LYS A 200 -8.25 -16.88 41.26
N GLY A 201 -9.14 -15.89 41.12
CA GLY A 201 -10.56 -16.00 41.46
C GLY A 201 -11.44 -16.12 40.22
N VAL A 202 -11.76 -15.00 39.55
CA VAL A 202 -12.62 -14.96 38.35
C VAL A 202 -12.15 -15.94 37.27
N PHE A 203 -10.84 -16.11 37.09
CA PHE A 203 -10.24 -17.03 36.11
C PHE A 203 -9.81 -18.38 36.68
N ALA A 204 -10.24 -18.74 37.89
CA ALA A 204 -10.00 -20.08 38.42
C ALA A 204 -10.58 -21.15 37.46
N GLY A 205 -9.71 -21.99 36.91
CA GLY A 205 -10.10 -23.05 35.96
C GLY A 205 -10.38 -22.61 34.53
N ALA A 206 -10.20 -21.32 34.21
CA ALA A 206 -10.36 -20.80 32.85
C ALA A 206 -9.23 -21.29 31.93
N ASN A 207 -9.54 -21.46 30.64
CA ASN A 207 -8.55 -21.70 29.59
C ASN A 207 -8.70 -20.66 28.46
N PRO A 208 -8.30 -19.40 28.70
CA PRO A 208 -8.46 -18.36 27.70
C PRO A 208 -7.51 -18.62 26.53
N VAL A 209 -8.05 -18.60 25.31
CA VAL A 209 -7.22 -18.49 24.10
C VAL A 209 -6.86 -17.03 23.92
N GLY A 210 -5.56 -16.72 23.99
CA GLY A 210 -5.04 -15.36 23.89
C GLY A 210 -3.96 -15.06 24.92
N VAL A 211 -3.59 -13.79 25.04
CA VAL A 211 -2.51 -13.33 25.93
C VAL A 211 -3.10 -12.52 27.08
N ILE A 212 -2.59 -12.75 28.29
CA ILE A 212 -2.83 -11.87 29.43
C ILE A 212 -1.55 -11.09 29.68
N LEU A 213 -1.62 -9.76 29.57
CA LEU A 213 -0.53 -8.86 29.90
C LEU A 213 -0.73 -8.29 31.31
N MET A 214 0.36 -8.15 32.06
CA MET A 214 0.38 -7.53 33.38
C MET A 214 1.76 -6.91 33.62
N TYR A 215 1.87 -5.59 33.53
CA TYR A 215 3.15 -4.90 33.74
C TYR A 215 2.98 -3.45 34.20
N PRO A 216 3.93 -2.92 35.00
CA PRO A 216 3.82 -1.58 35.54
C PRO A 216 4.28 -0.50 34.55
N MET A 217 3.75 0.69 34.72
CA MET A 217 4.17 1.92 34.04
C MET A 217 4.40 3.03 35.06
N ASN A 218 5.41 3.86 34.82
CA ASN A 218 5.71 5.02 35.63
C ASN A 218 4.74 6.18 35.33
N ARG A 219 4.06 6.68 36.36
CA ARG A 219 3.08 7.77 36.24
C ARG A 219 3.71 9.10 35.84
N ASN A 220 4.95 9.35 36.24
CA ASN A 220 5.70 10.57 35.92
C ASN A 220 6.05 10.72 34.43
N MET A 221 5.95 9.64 33.65
CA MET A 221 6.14 9.66 32.20
C MET A 221 4.90 10.16 31.44
N TRP A 222 3.79 10.36 32.15
CA TRP A 222 2.52 10.82 31.61
C TRP A 222 2.30 12.30 31.97
N ASP A 223 1.83 13.08 31.00
CA ASP A 223 1.53 14.51 31.22
C ASP A 223 0.05 14.67 31.59
N ASP A 224 -0.21 15.25 32.76
CA ASP A 224 -1.57 15.44 33.30
C ASP A 224 -2.48 16.28 32.41
N ARG A 225 -1.89 17.10 31.53
CA ARG A 225 -2.64 17.89 30.57
C ARG A 225 -3.26 17.05 29.47
N MET A 226 -2.72 15.86 29.20
CA MET A 226 -3.28 14.93 28.22
C MET A 226 -4.67 14.44 28.64
N THR A 227 -5.54 14.17 27.68
CA THR A 227 -6.89 13.64 27.97
C THR A 227 -6.88 12.17 28.40
N ALA A 228 -5.81 11.43 28.09
CA ALA A 228 -5.66 10.06 28.58
C ALA A 228 -5.78 9.99 30.11
N VAL A 229 -6.56 9.03 30.61
CA VAL A 229 -6.72 8.76 32.04
C VAL A 229 -5.69 7.71 32.45
N SER A 230 -5.01 7.91 33.56
CA SER A 230 -4.04 6.98 34.14
C SER A 230 -4.42 6.64 35.59
N GLY A 231 -3.69 5.72 36.23
CA GLY A 231 -3.79 5.50 37.67
C GLY A 231 -3.36 6.73 38.49
N ASN A 232 -3.75 6.72 39.78
CA ASN A 232 -3.42 7.79 40.74
C ASN A 232 -2.08 7.56 41.47
N ASP A 233 -1.65 6.30 41.55
CA ASP A 233 -0.38 5.92 42.18
C ASP A 233 0.81 6.33 41.30
N ASP A 234 2.00 6.47 41.90
CA ASP A 234 3.25 6.79 41.19
C ASP A 234 3.62 5.75 40.12
N MET A 235 3.12 4.53 40.28
CA MET A 235 3.11 3.48 39.26
C MET A 235 1.71 2.87 39.17
N PHE A 236 1.34 2.39 38.00
CA PHE A 236 0.13 1.60 37.82
C PHE A 236 0.38 0.47 36.82
N TYR A 237 -0.38 -0.60 36.93
CA TYR A 237 -0.25 -1.77 36.07
C TYR A 237 -1.18 -1.68 34.88
N VAL A 238 -0.65 -1.91 33.69
CA VAL A 238 -1.44 -2.26 32.52
C VAL A 238 -1.79 -3.74 32.62
N VAL A 239 -3.09 -4.04 32.66
CA VAL A 239 -3.61 -5.39 32.58
C VAL A 239 -4.41 -5.54 31.29
N GLY A 240 -3.88 -6.32 30.35
CA GLY A 240 -4.51 -6.56 29.04
C GLY A 240 -5.04 -7.97 28.94
N LEU A 241 -6.36 -8.13 28.94
CA LEU A 241 -7.04 -9.41 28.73
C LEU A 241 -7.33 -9.60 27.24
N LEU A 242 -6.32 -10.00 26.48
CA LEU A 242 -6.33 -10.06 25.02
C LEU A 242 -6.80 -11.44 24.52
N ARG A 243 -8.06 -11.74 24.80
CA ARG A 243 -8.68 -13.07 24.59
C ARG A 243 -9.49 -13.14 23.30
N SER A 244 -9.53 -14.32 22.70
CA SER A 244 -10.20 -14.62 21.43
C SER A 244 -11.33 -15.62 21.63
N ALA A 245 -12.49 -15.35 21.03
CA ALA A 245 -13.66 -16.21 21.09
C ALA A 245 -13.59 -17.29 19.99
N VAL A 246 -13.06 -18.47 20.31
CA VAL A 246 -12.73 -19.51 19.31
C VAL A 246 -13.81 -20.59 19.16
N VAL A 247 -14.69 -20.76 20.15
CA VAL A 247 -15.82 -21.70 20.08
C VAL A 247 -17.17 -20.98 20.17
N PRO A 248 -18.26 -21.55 19.65
CA PRO A 248 -19.60 -20.98 19.79
C PRO A 248 -19.97 -20.75 21.26
N GLY A 249 -20.52 -19.57 21.58
CA GLY A 249 -20.85 -19.17 22.96
C GLY A 249 -19.70 -18.54 23.75
N ASP A 250 -18.48 -18.50 23.18
CA ASP A 250 -17.34 -17.85 23.84
C ASP A 250 -17.52 -16.34 23.99
N VAL A 251 -18.17 -15.68 23.04
CA VAL A 251 -18.34 -14.22 23.10
C VAL A 251 -19.09 -13.84 24.37
N GLU A 252 -20.25 -14.46 24.58
CA GLU A 252 -21.09 -14.19 25.75
C GLU A 252 -20.41 -14.62 27.05
N ARG A 253 -19.63 -15.70 27.03
CA ARG A 253 -18.84 -16.13 28.19
C ARG A 253 -17.74 -15.14 28.53
N LEU A 254 -16.95 -14.71 27.54
CA LEU A 254 -15.84 -13.76 27.73
C LEU A 254 -16.35 -12.37 28.12
N GLU A 255 -17.49 -11.93 27.59
CA GLU A 255 -18.16 -10.70 28.02
C GLU A 255 -18.65 -10.79 29.46
N ARG A 256 -19.31 -11.88 29.88
CA ARG A 256 -19.68 -12.09 31.30
C ARG A 256 -18.46 -12.10 32.22
N GLU A 257 -17.37 -12.71 31.78
CA GLU A 257 -16.10 -12.68 32.52
C GLU A 257 -15.53 -11.27 32.62
N ASN A 258 -15.56 -10.47 31.54
CA ASN A 258 -15.16 -9.05 31.59
C ASN A 258 -16.04 -8.25 32.56
N GLU A 259 -17.35 -8.48 32.56
CA GLU A 259 -18.29 -7.87 33.50
C GLU A 259 -17.98 -8.27 34.94
N ALA A 260 -17.65 -9.54 35.20
CA ALA A 260 -17.25 -10.01 36.53
C ALA A 260 -15.95 -9.36 37.01
N VAL A 261 -14.97 -9.15 36.12
CA VAL A 261 -13.73 -8.42 36.44
C VAL A 261 -14.04 -6.96 36.80
N LEU A 262 -14.86 -6.28 36.00
CA LEU A 262 -15.26 -4.90 36.27
C LEU A 262 -16.05 -4.78 37.58
N ALA A 263 -17.00 -5.69 37.82
CA ALA A 263 -17.77 -5.74 39.05
C ALA A 263 -16.89 -5.99 40.28
N PHE A 264 -15.87 -6.87 40.17
CA PHE A 264 -14.88 -7.06 41.23
C PHE A 264 -14.11 -5.77 41.51
N CYS A 265 -13.61 -5.11 40.46
CA CYS A 265 -12.90 -3.83 40.61
C CYS A 265 -13.76 -2.77 41.33
N ASP A 266 -15.05 -2.71 41.03
CA ASP A 266 -15.98 -1.75 41.64
C ASP A 266 -16.34 -2.13 43.09
N ASN A 267 -16.68 -3.40 43.35
CA ASN A 267 -17.11 -3.88 44.68
C ASN A 267 -15.99 -3.81 45.72
N GLU A 268 -14.76 -4.17 45.33
CA GLU A 268 -13.58 -4.14 46.22
C GLU A 268 -12.87 -2.78 46.21
N GLY A 269 -13.45 -1.79 45.52
CA GLY A 269 -12.89 -0.44 45.41
C GLY A 269 -11.47 -0.41 44.87
N ILE A 270 -11.12 -1.31 43.94
CA ILE A 270 -9.77 -1.44 43.36
C ILE A 270 -9.37 -0.15 42.63
N GLY A 271 -10.34 0.56 42.04
CA GLY A 271 -10.09 1.82 41.32
C GLY A 271 -9.57 1.63 39.90
N CYS A 272 -9.90 0.50 39.27
CA CYS A 272 -9.51 0.19 37.89
C CYS A 272 -10.00 1.26 36.90
N LYS A 273 -9.16 1.64 35.93
CA LYS A 273 -9.54 2.49 34.78
C LYS A 273 -9.43 1.71 33.48
N GLN A 274 -10.39 1.84 32.57
CA GLN A 274 -10.31 1.16 31.27
C GLN A 274 -9.45 1.96 30.28
N TYR A 275 -8.49 1.33 29.60
CA TYR A 275 -7.66 1.99 28.57
C TYR A 275 -8.44 2.24 27.26
N LEU A 276 -9.31 1.31 26.90
CA LEU A 276 -10.30 1.45 25.81
C LEU A 276 -11.70 1.46 26.42
N PRO A 277 -12.11 2.59 27.04
CA PRO A 277 -13.31 2.64 27.84
C PRO A 277 -14.58 2.49 27.01
N HIS A 278 -15.53 1.71 27.53
CA HIS A 278 -16.91 1.69 27.07
C HIS A 278 -17.86 1.88 28.26
N TYR A 279 -18.51 3.03 28.31
CA TYR A 279 -19.55 3.31 29.31
C TYR A 279 -20.85 3.68 28.60
N THR A 280 -21.96 3.13 29.11
CA THR A 280 -23.31 3.36 28.58
C THR A 280 -23.98 4.59 29.19
N SER A 281 -23.43 5.14 30.28
CA SER A 281 -23.96 6.29 31.02
C SER A 281 -22.98 7.46 31.09
N GLN A 282 -23.51 8.68 31.18
CA GLN A 282 -22.70 9.89 31.35
C GLN A 282 -21.97 9.89 32.71
N ASP A 283 -22.58 9.33 33.76
CA ASP A 283 -21.94 9.23 35.06
C ASP A 283 -20.77 8.24 35.05
N GLY A 284 -20.85 7.17 34.25
CA GLY A 284 -19.71 6.29 33.97
C GLY A 284 -18.55 7.06 33.33
N TRP A 285 -18.82 7.89 32.32
CA TRP A 285 -17.81 8.76 31.70
C TRP A 285 -17.24 9.81 32.67
N ARG A 286 -18.08 10.43 33.50
CA ARG A 286 -17.64 11.36 34.56
C ARG A 286 -16.70 10.68 35.56
N SER A 287 -17.08 9.50 36.04
CA SER A 287 -16.26 8.70 36.96
C SER A 287 -14.95 8.29 36.30
N HIS A 288 -14.98 7.91 35.03
CA HIS A 288 -13.79 7.55 34.26
C HIS A 288 -12.78 8.70 34.22
N PHE A 289 -13.18 9.88 33.71
CA PHE A 289 -12.32 11.06 33.60
C PHE A 289 -11.99 11.71 34.96
N GLY A 290 -12.81 11.49 35.99
CA GLY A 290 -12.62 12.03 37.33
C GLY A 290 -12.41 13.55 37.31
N ALA A 291 -11.33 14.01 37.94
CA ALA A 291 -10.98 15.43 37.99
C ALA A 291 -10.78 16.09 36.60
N LYS A 292 -10.52 15.31 35.55
CA LYS A 292 -10.36 15.82 34.18
C LYS A 292 -11.69 16.13 33.48
N TRP A 293 -12.84 15.72 34.04
CA TRP A 293 -14.14 15.81 33.36
C TRP A 293 -14.54 17.24 32.96
N SER A 294 -14.35 18.23 33.85
CA SER A 294 -14.67 19.63 33.58
C SER A 294 -13.88 20.14 32.37
N ARG A 295 -12.55 19.98 32.41
CA ARG A 295 -11.64 20.35 31.33
C ARG A 295 -11.98 19.64 30.02
N VAL A 296 -12.27 18.34 30.06
CA VAL A 296 -12.63 17.55 28.87
C VAL A 296 -13.93 18.08 28.23
N THR A 297 -14.89 18.49 29.05
CA THR A 297 -16.15 19.11 28.59
C THR A 297 -15.90 20.49 27.98
N GLU A 298 -15.08 21.33 28.62
CA GLU A 298 -14.70 22.65 28.10
C GLU A 298 -13.96 22.55 26.75
N LEU A 299 -13.00 21.63 26.64
CA LEU A 299 -12.28 21.36 25.40
C LEU A 299 -13.20 20.85 24.30
N LYS A 300 -14.22 20.04 24.65
CA LYS A 300 -15.22 19.57 23.70
C LYS A 300 -16.02 20.74 23.13
N VAL A 301 -16.52 21.63 23.98
CA VAL A 301 -17.25 22.84 23.54
C VAL A 301 -16.35 23.73 22.69
N LYS A 302 -15.07 23.87 23.05
CA LYS A 302 -14.11 24.72 22.33
C LYS A 302 -13.77 24.20 20.93
N TYR A 303 -13.49 22.90 20.79
CA TYR A 303 -12.94 22.34 19.55
C TYR A 303 -13.94 21.53 18.71
N ASP A 304 -15.06 21.09 19.30
CA ASP A 304 -16.15 20.43 18.59
C ASP A 304 -17.52 20.85 19.16
N PRO A 305 -17.89 22.14 19.02
CA PRO A 305 -19.12 22.70 19.60
C PRO A 305 -20.41 22.04 19.06
N TYR A 306 -20.32 21.38 17.90
CA TYR A 306 -21.45 20.70 17.27
C TYR A 306 -21.49 19.19 17.55
N GLY A 307 -20.52 18.65 18.30
CA GLY A 307 -20.49 17.24 18.69
C GLY A 307 -20.38 16.27 17.51
N ILE A 308 -19.72 16.68 16.42
CA ILE A 308 -19.62 15.88 15.19
C ILE A 308 -18.50 14.84 15.24
N LEU A 309 -17.51 15.02 16.12
CA LEU A 309 -16.34 14.16 16.20
C LEU A 309 -16.56 12.99 17.16
N SER A 310 -16.29 11.77 16.67
CA SER A 310 -16.33 10.52 17.43
C SER A 310 -17.62 10.27 18.25
N PRO A 311 -18.84 10.42 17.68
CA PRO A 311 -20.09 10.25 18.43
C PRO A 311 -20.34 8.81 18.89
N GLY A 312 -19.68 7.82 18.26
CA GLY A 312 -19.90 6.39 18.54
C GLY A 312 -19.59 5.96 19.97
N GLN A 313 -18.70 6.67 20.67
CA GLN A 313 -18.36 6.37 22.07
C GLN A 313 -19.40 6.91 23.06
N ARG A 314 -20.29 7.81 22.63
CA ARG A 314 -21.34 8.41 23.47
C ARG A 314 -20.82 9.11 24.74
N ILE A 315 -19.56 9.59 24.71
CA ILE A 315 -18.97 10.41 25.80
C ILE A 315 -19.79 11.70 25.98
N PHE A 316 -20.14 12.32 24.86
CA PHE A 316 -21.01 13.48 24.79
C PHE A 316 -22.23 13.10 23.95
N SER A 317 -23.39 12.94 24.57
CA SER A 317 -24.66 12.83 23.84
C SER A 317 -24.89 14.13 23.07
N SER A 318 -25.38 14.04 21.82
CA SER A 318 -25.68 15.19 20.98
C SER A 318 -26.37 16.28 21.79
N LEU A 319 -25.76 17.46 21.89
CA LEU A 319 -26.47 18.66 22.28
C LEU A 319 -27.68 18.74 21.35
N THR A 320 -28.88 18.58 21.91
CA THR A 320 -30.11 18.79 21.15
C THR A 320 -30.05 20.19 20.53
N PRO A 321 -30.62 20.39 19.32
CA PRO A 321 -30.63 21.68 18.65
C PRO A 321 -31.63 22.65 19.31
N MET A 322 -31.47 22.90 20.61
CA MET A 322 -32.26 23.87 21.38
C MET A 322 -31.45 25.15 21.67
N ALA A 323 -30.16 25.18 21.34
CA ALA A 323 -29.30 26.36 21.53
C ALA A 323 -29.05 27.19 20.23
N LEU A 324 -29.49 26.72 19.06
CA LEU A 324 -29.37 27.47 17.79
C LEU A 324 -30.58 28.38 17.48
N ALA A 325 -31.62 28.37 18.31
CA ALA A 325 -32.84 29.15 18.10
C ALA A 325 -32.73 30.64 18.52
N ALA A 326 -31.59 31.11 19.00
CA ALA A 326 -31.44 32.48 19.53
C ALA A 326 -30.63 33.45 18.65
N MET A 327 -29.99 33.02 17.55
CA MET A 327 -29.24 33.93 16.68
C MET A 327 -29.26 33.48 15.22
N CYS A 328 -30.35 33.77 14.52
CA CYS A 328 -30.39 34.29 13.14
C CYS A 328 -31.83 34.17 12.58
N SER A 329 -32.73 34.95 13.18
CA SER A 329 -33.77 35.62 12.40
C SER A 329 -33.08 36.41 11.29
N ILE A 330 -33.66 36.43 10.08
CA ILE A 330 -33.13 37.01 8.82
C ILE A 330 -32.44 35.97 7.90
N ALA A 331 -33.20 35.00 7.40
CA ALA A 331 -32.94 34.37 6.07
C ALA A 331 -34.08 33.47 5.56
N PHE A 332 -35.27 33.47 6.19
CA PHE A 332 -36.35 32.53 5.84
C PHE A 332 -37.43 33.10 4.89
N MET A 333 -37.07 34.07 4.03
CA MET A 333 -38.05 34.72 3.13
C MET A 333 -37.62 34.80 1.64
N ILE A 334 -36.69 33.95 1.19
CA ILE A 334 -36.34 33.83 -0.25
C ILE A 334 -36.13 32.35 -0.63
N MET A 335 -37.13 31.49 -0.43
CA MET A 335 -37.13 30.11 -0.97
C MET A 335 -38.56 29.66 -1.34
N ALA A 336 -39.40 30.60 -1.78
CA ALA A 336 -40.74 30.33 -2.30
C ALA A 336 -41.01 31.21 -3.53
N SER A 337 -40.13 31.12 -4.54
CA SER A 337 -40.35 31.68 -5.88
C SER A 337 -39.17 31.31 -6.79
N CYS A 338 -39.18 30.08 -7.30
CA CYS A 338 -38.63 29.72 -8.61
C CYS A 338 -39.14 28.32 -8.96
N LEU A 339 -40.37 28.28 -9.49
CA LEU A 339 -40.75 27.23 -10.43
C LEU A 339 -39.92 27.42 -11.71
N SER A 340 -39.59 26.29 -12.35
CA SER A 340 -38.97 26.16 -13.68
C SER A 340 -37.53 26.68 -13.84
N VAL A 341 -36.56 25.80 -13.55
CA VAL A 341 -35.28 25.76 -14.29
C VAL A 341 -35.13 24.36 -14.88
N LEU A 342 -34.71 24.34 -16.14
CA LEU A 342 -34.61 23.19 -17.03
C LEU A 342 -33.64 22.10 -16.54
N VAL A 343 -33.89 20.87 -17.00
CA VAL A 343 -33.13 19.63 -16.83
C VAL A 343 -31.64 19.78 -17.21
N SER A 344 -30.73 19.30 -16.35
CA SER A 344 -29.44 18.71 -16.78
C SER A 344 -28.77 17.87 -15.68
N GLY A 345 -28.59 16.55 -15.92
CA GLY A 345 -27.35 15.84 -15.55
C GLY A 345 -27.28 14.94 -14.30
N GLY A 346 -28.37 14.51 -13.66
CA GLY A 346 -28.30 13.60 -12.51
C GLY A 346 -28.39 12.10 -12.86
N LEU A 347 -27.84 11.22 -12.02
CA LEU A 347 -28.08 9.77 -12.12
C LEU A 347 -29.58 9.45 -11.97
N PRO A 348 -30.13 8.42 -12.67
CA PRO A 348 -31.54 8.05 -12.56
C PRO A 348 -31.93 7.71 -11.12
N GLY A 349 -33.06 8.24 -10.63
CA GLY A 349 -33.53 8.02 -9.26
C GLY A 349 -33.70 6.54 -8.89
N ASP A 350 -34.15 5.72 -9.86
CA ASP A 350 -34.35 4.28 -9.69
C ASP A 350 -33.05 3.52 -9.39
N LEU A 351 -31.88 4.11 -9.67
CA LEU A 351 -30.58 3.53 -9.32
C LEU A 351 -30.47 3.30 -7.81
N PHE A 352 -31.07 4.18 -7.01
CA PHE A 352 -31.03 4.11 -5.54
C PHE A 352 -32.01 3.10 -4.94
N ALA A 353 -32.83 2.45 -5.76
CA ALA A 353 -33.67 1.31 -5.38
C ALA A 353 -33.00 -0.06 -5.62
N LEU A 354 -31.86 -0.10 -6.31
CA LEU A 354 -31.12 -1.35 -6.58
C LEU A 354 -30.44 -1.92 -5.34
N SER A 355 -30.07 -3.21 -5.40
CA SER A 355 -29.33 -3.86 -4.32
C SER A 355 -27.94 -3.21 -4.10
N VAL A 356 -27.37 -2.68 -5.19
CA VAL A 356 -26.08 -1.97 -5.20
C VAL A 356 -26.15 -0.55 -4.64
N ALA A 357 -27.34 0.01 -4.38
CA ALA A 357 -27.48 1.37 -3.86
C ALA A 357 -26.73 1.57 -2.54
N SER A 358 -26.76 0.57 -1.66
CA SER A 358 -26.01 0.55 -0.38
C SER A 358 -24.48 0.63 -0.55
N LYS A 359 -23.96 0.33 -1.75
CA LYS A 359 -22.54 0.31 -2.11
C LYS A 359 -22.13 1.52 -2.97
N LEU A 360 -23.09 2.35 -3.37
CA LEU A 360 -22.85 3.60 -4.09
C LEU A 360 -22.56 4.72 -3.09
N ARG A 361 -21.49 5.46 -3.34
CA ARG A 361 -21.07 6.63 -2.55
C ARG A 361 -21.22 7.88 -3.40
N VAL A 362 -22.09 8.79 -2.96
CA VAL A 362 -22.33 10.10 -3.59
C VAL A 362 -21.71 11.25 -2.77
N ASP A 363 -21.09 10.94 -1.63
CA ASP A 363 -20.47 11.94 -0.78
C ASP A 363 -19.26 12.59 -1.47
N ARG A 364 -19.05 13.89 -1.20
CA ARG A 364 -18.01 14.71 -1.84
C ARG A 364 -16.61 14.14 -1.67
N ASN A 365 -16.31 13.44 -0.58
CA ASN A 365 -14.99 12.88 -0.36
C ASN A 365 -14.73 11.68 -1.29
N SER A 366 -15.72 10.79 -1.43
CA SER A 366 -15.65 9.66 -2.35
C SER A 366 -15.51 10.11 -3.80
N THR A 367 -16.38 11.03 -4.26
CA THR A 367 -16.33 11.54 -5.65
C THR A 367 -15.07 12.36 -5.93
N ALA A 368 -14.57 13.16 -4.98
CA ALA A 368 -13.30 13.89 -5.12
C ALA A 368 -12.08 12.96 -5.23
N ARG A 369 -12.06 11.81 -4.53
CA ARG A 369 -10.96 10.82 -4.66
C ARG A 369 -10.96 10.10 -6.01
N ALA A 370 -12.09 10.11 -6.71
CA ALA A 370 -12.27 9.54 -8.03
C ALA A 370 -12.23 10.59 -9.15
N SER A 371 -12.01 11.88 -8.84
CA SER A 371 -12.07 12.96 -9.83
C SER A 371 -10.76 13.27 -10.54
N SER A 372 -9.64 12.68 -10.11
CA SER A 372 -8.31 12.89 -10.70
C SER A 372 -7.54 11.57 -10.82
N ASP A 373 -6.42 11.59 -11.52
CA ASP A 373 -5.54 10.44 -11.74
C ASP A 373 -4.07 10.80 -11.48
N PHE A 374 -3.16 9.86 -11.72
CA PHE A 374 -1.72 10.05 -11.54
C PHE A 374 -1.16 11.16 -12.43
N GLY A 375 -1.75 11.38 -13.60
CA GLY A 375 -1.39 12.48 -14.49
C GLY A 375 -1.60 13.85 -13.85
N ARG A 376 -2.63 14.02 -13.01
CA ARG A 376 -3.00 15.30 -12.35
C ARG A 376 -3.13 16.50 -13.31
N ILE A 377 -3.42 16.22 -14.57
CA ILE A 377 -3.63 17.22 -15.63
C ILE A 377 -5.12 17.36 -15.96
N VAL A 378 -5.90 16.31 -15.70
CA VAL A 378 -7.34 16.26 -15.93
C VAL A 378 -8.04 16.04 -14.59
N ALA A 379 -9.11 16.80 -14.37
CA ALA A 379 -10.01 16.61 -13.23
C ALA A 379 -11.45 16.59 -13.73
N ALA A 380 -12.20 15.54 -13.40
CA ALA A 380 -13.60 15.36 -13.76
C ALA A 380 -14.27 14.47 -12.71
N ALA A 381 -15.12 15.06 -11.86
CA ALA A 381 -15.79 14.32 -10.80
C ALA A 381 -16.90 13.43 -11.37
N PRO A 382 -17.05 12.18 -10.89
CA PRO A 382 -18.23 11.38 -11.15
C PRO A 382 -19.39 11.80 -10.25
N GLU A 383 -20.61 11.41 -10.63
CA GLU A 383 -21.81 11.58 -9.81
C GLU A 383 -21.82 10.60 -8.62
N ALA A 384 -21.25 9.42 -8.80
CA ALA A 384 -21.10 8.43 -7.73
C ALA A 384 -19.87 7.54 -7.90
N VAL A 385 -19.47 6.89 -6.80
CA VAL A 385 -18.45 5.84 -6.78
C VAL A 385 -19.06 4.54 -6.27
N LEU A 386 -19.02 3.48 -7.08
CA LEU A 386 -19.43 2.14 -6.66
C LEU A 386 -18.26 1.45 -5.95
N HIS A 387 -18.50 0.90 -4.76
CA HIS A 387 -17.59 0.01 -4.04
C HIS A 387 -18.11 -1.44 -4.11
N PRO A 388 -17.87 -2.16 -5.22
CA PRO A 388 -18.45 -3.49 -5.42
C PRO A 388 -17.89 -4.49 -4.41
N ALA A 389 -18.76 -5.32 -3.85
CA ALA A 389 -18.41 -6.46 -3.01
C ALA A 389 -18.18 -7.73 -3.85
N THR A 390 -18.85 -7.84 -4.99
CA THR A 390 -18.72 -8.96 -5.94
C THR A 390 -18.78 -8.48 -7.39
N PRO A 391 -18.32 -9.28 -8.37
CA PRO A 391 -18.54 -9.00 -9.79
C PRO A 391 -20.02 -8.80 -10.16
N ALA A 392 -20.95 -9.47 -9.47
CA ALA A 392 -22.38 -9.31 -9.73
C ALA A 392 -22.88 -7.88 -9.46
N ASP A 393 -22.27 -7.17 -8.50
CA ASP A 393 -22.61 -5.76 -8.22
C ASP A 393 -22.27 -4.85 -9.40
N ILE A 394 -21.14 -5.13 -10.07
CA ILE A 394 -20.72 -4.40 -11.26
C ILE A 394 -21.69 -4.73 -12.41
N ALA A 395 -22.04 -6.00 -12.57
CA ALA A 395 -22.98 -6.44 -13.61
C ALA A 395 -24.38 -5.82 -13.41
N GLU A 396 -24.88 -5.71 -12.18
CA GLU A 396 -26.15 -5.05 -11.86
C GLU A 396 -26.12 -3.56 -12.22
N LEU A 397 -25.05 -2.84 -11.85
CA LEU A 397 -24.88 -1.43 -12.23
C LEU A 397 -24.84 -1.23 -13.76
N VAL A 398 -24.04 -2.03 -14.45
CA VAL A 398 -23.87 -1.92 -15.91
C VAL A 398 -25.18 -2.27 -16.62
N ARG A 399 -25.86 -3.34 -16.21
CA ARG A 399 -27.16 -3.73 -16.77
C ARG A 399 -28.21 -2.65 -16.57
N PHE A 400 -28.25 -2.04 -15.38
CA PHE A 400 -29.16 -0.94 -15.10
C PHE A 400 -28.86 0.29 -15.98
N SER A 401 -27.59 0.67 -16.14
CA SER A 401 -27.22 1.76 -17.05
C SER A 401 -27.62 1.45 -18.49
N ALA A 402 -27.33 0.23 -18.97
CA ALA A 402 -27.64 -0.21 -20.33
C ALA A 402 -29.15 -0.25 -20.62
N SER A 403 -29.99 -0.65 -19.65
CA SER A 403 -31.44 -0.69 -19.82
C SER A 403 -32.15 0.63 -19.47
N SER A 404 -31.43 1.64 -18.96
CA SER A 404 -31.98 2.94 -18.61
C SER A 404 -32.36 3.73 -19.88
N PRO A 405 -33.50 4.46 -19.88
CA PRO A 405 -33.81 5.43 -20.94
C PRO A 405 -32.75 6.53 -21.08
N SER A 406 -32.00 6.78 -20.00
CA SER A 406 -30.85 7.69 -19.98
C SER A 406 -29.63 6.93 -19.43
N PRO A 407 -28.90 6.18 -20.28
CA PRO A 407 -27.69 5.49 -19.87
C PRO A 407 -26.63 6.47 -19.36
N PHE A 408 -25.98 6.11 -18.25
CA PHE A 408 -24.90 6.91 -17.68
C PHE A 408 -23.54 6.21 -17.85
N PRO A 409 -22.44 6.97 -17.98
CA PRO A 409 -21.12 6.36 -18.18
C PRO A 409 -20.64 5.59 -16.95
N VAL A 410 -19.88 4.51 -17.18
CA VAL A 410 -19.29 3.66 -16.14
C VAL A 410 -17.80 3.50 -16.42
N ALA A 411 -16.94 3.91 -15.49
CA ALA A 411 -15.49 3.73 -15.62
C ALA A 411 -14.93 2.84 -14.50
N PRO A 412 -14.37 1.65 -14.79
CA PRO A 412 -13.58 0.93 -13.81
C PRO A 412 -12.30 1.69 -13.47
N ARG A 413 -12.06 1.89 -12.18
CA ARG A 413 -10.85 2.51 -11.65
C ARG A 413 -10.06 1.50 -10.83
N GLY A 414 -8.87 1.17 -11.32
CA GLY A 414 -7.86 0.43 -10.57
C GLY A 414 -7.16 1.32 -9.54
N GLN A 415 -5.86 1.57 -9.72
CA GLN A 415 -5.09 2.49 -8.88
C GLN A 415 -5.15 3.95 -9.34
N GLY A 416 -5.85 4.25 -10.44
CA GLY A 416 -5.89 5.60 -11.01
C GLY A 416 -4.55 6.04 -11.60
N HIS A 417 -3.70 5.11 -12.04
CA HIS A 417 -2.38 5.40 -12.62
C HIS A 417 -2.43 5.83 -14.09
N SER A 418 -3.60 6.28 -14.56
CA SER A 418 -3.79 6.90 -15.86
C SER A 418 -3.21 8.32 -15.87
N ALA A 419 -2.91 8.86 -17.05
CA ALA A 419 -2.29 10.19 -17.19
C ALA A 419 -3.23 11.27 -17.77
N ARG A 420 -4.34 10.87 -18.41
CA ARG A 420 -5.19 11.75 -19.23
C ARG A 420 -6.68 11.55 -18.98
N GLY A 421 -7.06 11.10 -17.78
CA GLY A 421 -8.46 10.95 -17.38
C GLY A 421 -9.13 9.67 -17.86
N GLN A 422 -8.39 8.68 -18.37
CA GLN A 422 -8.95 7.43 -18.92
C GLN A 422 -9.85 6.67 -17.92
N SER A 423 -9.59 6.80 -16.62
CA SER A 423 -10.34 6.15 -15.54
C SER A 423 -11.43 7.02 -14.89
N LEU A 424 -11.78 8.14 -15.52
CA LEU A 424 -12.80 9.09 -15.04
C LEU A 424 -14.14 8.86 -15.77
N ALA A 425 -15.24 9.16 -15.09
CA ALA A 425 -16.60 9.09 -15.62
C ALA A 425 -17.42 10.35 -15.22
N PRO A 426 -17.17 11.51 -15.85
CA PRO A 426 -18.00 12.69 -15.64
C PRO A 426 -19.47 12.39 -15.94
N GLY A 427 -20.39 12.85 -15.09
CA GLY A 427 -21.83 12.59 -15.24
C GLY A 427 -22.23 11.11 -15.03
N GLY A 428 -21.33 10.28 -14.51
CA GLY A 428 -21.52 8.84 -14.40
C GLY A 428 -20.98 8.25 -13.09
N VAL A 429 -20.69 6.95 -13.14
CA VAL A 429 -20.24 6.17 -11.98
C VAL A 429 -18.82 5.65 -12.19
N VAL A 430 -17.93 5.94 -11.25
CA VAL A 430 -16.63 5.28 -11.17
C VAL A 430 -16.76 4.01 -10.34
N VAL A 431 -16.28 2.87 -10.85
CA VAL A 431 -16.25 1.60 -10.10
C VAL A 431 -14.89 1.43 -9.45
N ASP A 432 -14.82 1.50 -8.12
CA ASP A 432 -13.58 1.28 -7.36
C ASP A 432 -13.24 -0.22 -7.31
N MET A 433 -12.45 -0.69 -8.28
CA MET A 433 -12.09 -2.09 -8.44
C MET A 433 -11.25 -2.63 -7.27
N ARG A 434 -10.66 -1.75 -6.43
CA ARG A 434 -9.89 -2.15 -5.25
C ARG A 434 -10.77 -2.76 -4.17
N ALA A 435 -12.06 -2.45 -4.16
CA ALA A 435 -13.02 -3.05 -3.23
C ALA A 435 -13.11 -4.58 -3.39
N LEU A 436 -13.01 -5.10 -4.63
CA LEU A 436 -13.00 -6.55 -4.90
C LEU A 436 -11.72 -7.24 -4.39
N ALA A 437 -10.59 -6.52 -4.31
CA ALA A 437 -9.31 -7.08 -3.90
C ALA A 437 -9.23 -7.39 -2.38
N SER A 438 -10.19 -6.89 -1.59
CA SER A 438 -10.24 -7.03 -0.13
C SER A 438 -10.72 -8.40 0.38
N ARG A 439 -11.16 -9.32 -0.50
CA ARG A 439 -11.73 -10.63 -0.12
C ARG A 439 -10.80 -11.80 -0.51
N ARG A 440 -10.52 -12.71 0.44
CA ARG A 440 -9.69 -13.92 0.25
C ARG A 440 -10.39 -14.93 -0.68
N GLY A 441 -9.63 -15.64 -1.52
CA GLY A 441 -10.10 -16.87 -2.20
C GLY A 441 -9.91 -16.95 -3.72
N ARG A 442 -9.49 -15.87 -4.39
CA ARG A 442 -9.01 -15.90 -5.78
C ARG A 442 -7.63 -15.24 -5.79
N VAL A 443 -6.67 -15.76 -6.54
CA VAL A 443 -5.30 -15.21 -6.58
C VAL A 443 -5.37 -13.78 -7.10
N ASN A 444 -5.42 -12.82 -6.19
CA ASN A 444 -5.29 -11.40 -6.47
C ASN A 444 -3.83 -11.14 -6.77
N VAL A 445 -3.43 -11.40 -8.01
CA VAL A 445 -2.23 -10.79 -8.56
C VAL A 445 -2.60 -9.31 -8.68
N SER A 446 -2.24 -8.48 -7.71
CA SER A 446 -1.79 -7.14 -8.10
C SER A 446 -0.61 -7.37 -9.05
N ALA A 447 -0.32 -6.47 -9.98
CA ALA A 447 0.91 -6.57 -10.77
C ALA A 447 2.19 -6.49 -9.90
N GLY A 448 2.08 -6.61 -8.56
CA GLY A 448 3.16 -6.72 -7.58
C GLY A 448 2.95 -7.81 -6.53
N ALA A 449 2.19 -8.88 -6.82
CA ALA A 449 2.16 -10.02 -5.91
C ALA A 449 3.55 -10.66 -5.84
N ALA A 450 4.09 -10.79 -4.61
CA ALA A 450 5.32 -11.54 -4.35
C ALA A 450 5.20 -12.98 -4.90
N PRO A 451 6.34 -13.66 -5.16
CA PRO A 451 6.33 -15.04 -5.67
C PRO A 451 5.33 -15.92 -4.91
N TYR A 452 4.39 -16.50 -5.63
CA TYR A 452 3.32 -17.32 -5.05
C TYR A 452 3.75 -18.78 -5.11
N HIS A 453 3.99 -19.41 -3.96
CA HIS A 453 4.47 -20.80 -3.88
C HIS A 453 5.69 -21.10 -4.75
N GLY A 454 6.63 -20.15 -4.83
CA GLY A 454 7.83 -20.28 -5.67
C GLY A 454 7.61 -20.08 -7.17
N LEU A 455 6.47 -19.51 -7.58
CA LEU A 455 6.15 -19.15 -8.96
C LEU A 455 6.00 -17.63 -9.14
N THR A 456 6.21 -17.15 -10.35
CA THR A 456 6.15 -15.73 -10.75
C THR A 456 5.57 -15.56 -12.17
N PRO A 457 4.80 -14.49 -12.46
CA PRO A 457 4.56 -14.06 -13.84
C PRO A 457 5.86 -13.91 -14.64
N ARG A 458 5.77 -14.20 -15.94
CA ARG A 458 6.91 -14.11 -16.87
C ARG A 458 7.27 -12.66 -17.25
N VAL A 459 6.29 -11.76 -17.17
CA VAL A 459 6.38 -10.38 -17.66
C VAL A 459 5.80 -9.44 -16.63
N TRP A 460 6.54 -8.38 -16.37
CA TRP A 460 6.19 -7.36 -15.38
C TRP A 460 6.20 -5.99 -16.02
N THR A 461 5.45 -5.07 -15.43
CA THR A 461 5.63 -3.64 -15.63
C THR A 461 6.68 -3.12 -14.66
N ASP A 462 7.35 -2.01 -14.96
CA ASP A 462 8.39 -1.46 -14.07
C ASP A 462 7.85 -1.04 -12.71
N TYR A 463 6.62 -0.51 -12.70
CA TYR A 463 5.92 -0.15 -11.47
C TYR A 463 4.86 -1.21 -11.12
N LEU A 464 4.97 -1.79 -9.92
CA LEU A 464 4.15 -2.93 -9.52
C LEU A 464 2.83 -2.56 -8.83
N ARG A 465 2.65 -1.30 -8.40
CA ARG A 465 1.44 -0.85 -7.69
C ARG A 465 0.36 -0.39 -8.66
N ILE A 466 0.06 -1.26 -9.61
CA ILE A 466 -1.00 -1.13 -10.59
C ILE A 466 -1.83 -2.42 -10.63
N THR A 467 -3.07 -2.32 -11.10
CA THR A 467 -3.99 -3.46 -11.15
C THR A 467 -3.77 -4.29 -12.40
N VAL A 468 -3.89 -5.62 -12.31
CA VAL A 468 -3.85 -6.54 -13.47
C VAL A 468 -4.85 -6.14 -14.56
N ALA A 469 -6.11 -5.91 -14.22
CA ALA A 469 -7.11 -5.50 -15.23
C ALA A 469 -6.71 -4.21 -15.96
N GLY A 470 -6.12 -3.25 -15.25
CA GLY A 470 -5.64 -2.00 -15.82
C GLY A 470 -4.47 -2.18 -16.81
N THR A 471 -3.50 -3.04 -16.48
CA THR A 471 -2.37 -3.31 -17.40
C THR A 471 -2.81 -4.13 -18.61
N LEU A 472 -3.64 -5.16 -18.39
CA LEU A 472 -4.20 -5.99 -19.46
C LEU A 472 -5.11 -5.22 -20.42
N SER A 473 -5.76 -4.15 -19.95
CA SER A 473 -6.53 -3.25 -20.81
C SER A 473 -5.66 -2.37 -21.70
N ASN A 474 -4.34 -2.33 -21.50
CA ASN A 474 -3.39 -1.55 -22.31
C ASN A 474 -2.41 -2.48 -23.07
N ALA A 475 -1.50 -3.13 -22.35
CA ALA A 475 -0.64 -4.22 -22.81
C ALA A 475 0.13 -4.83 -21.63
N GLY A 476 0.71 -3.96 -20.79
CA GLY A 476 1.61 -4.35 -19.71
C GLY A 476 2.99 -4.72 -20.25
N ILE A 477 3.80 -3.71 -20.55
CA ILE A 477 5.18 -3.87 -21.07
C ILE A 477 6.22 -3.67 -19.97
N GLY A 478 7.40 -4.24 -20.19
CA GLY A 478 8.63 -4.08 -19.41
C GLY A 478 9.74 -4.92 -20.04
N GLY A 479 10.96 -4.84 -19.52
CA GLY A 479 12.15 -5.44 -20.14
C GLY A 479 12.15 -6.96 -20.39
N GLN A 480 11.14 -7.73 -19.93
CA GLN A 480 10.99 -9.15 -20.30
C GLN A 480 10.17 -9.36 -21.59
N ALA A 481 9.50 -8.31 -22.09
CA ALA A 481 8.52 -8.42 -23.16
C ALA A 481 9.15 -8.84 -24.50
N PHE A 482 10.43 -8.54 -24.74
CA PHE A 482 11.14 -9.01 -25.93
C PHE A 482 11.16 -10.55 -26.05
N ARG A 483 11.13 -11.26 -24.92
CA ARG A 483 11.21 -12.73 -24.85
C ARG A 483 9.86 -13.41 -24.62
N HIS A 484 8.96 -12.75 -23.90
CA HIS A 484 7.71 -13.35 -23.43
C HIS A 484 6.46 -12.61 -23.92
N GLY A 485 6.62 -11.57 -24.74
CA GLY A 485 5.54 -10.67 -25.12
C GLY A 485 5.10 -9.77 -23.98
N PRO A 486 4.15 -8.85 -24.22
CA PRO A 486 3.52 -8.08 -23.15
C PRO A 486 2.71 -8.98 -22.20
N GLN A 487 2.25 -8.44 -21.07
CA GLN A 487 1.39 -9.19 -20.13
C GLN A 487 0.15 -9.77 -20.81
N ILE A 488 -0.46 -9.04 -21.77
CA ILE A 488 -1.60 -9.53 -22.55
C ILE A 488 -1.32 -10.82 -23.34
N ALA A 489 -0.07 -11.08 -23.73
CA ALA A 489 0.31 -12.32 -24.41
C ALA A 489 0.38 -13.54 -23.46
N ASN A 490 0.39 -13.29 -22.14
CA ASN A 490 0.56 -14.30 -21.09
C ASN A 490 -0.74 -14.63 -20.34
N VAL A 491 -1.89 -14.24 -20.89
CA VAL A 491 -3.22 -14.52 -20.34
C VAL A 491 -3.81 -15.77 -20.98
N LEU A 492 -4.35 -16.66 -20.15
CA LEU A 492 -4.98 -17.91 -20.58
C LEU A 492 -6.50 -17.78 -20.69
N GLU A 493 -7.12 -16.99 -19.81
CA GLU A 493 -8.58 -16.88 -19.68
C GLU A 493 -8.93 -15.61 -18.87
N LEU A 494 -10.10 -15.02 -19.14
CA LEU A 494 -10.65 -13.84 -18.46
C LEU A 494 -12.11 -14.05 -18.06
N ASP A 495 -12.52 -13.48 -16.92
CA ASP A 495 -13.94 -13.19 -16.66
C ASP A 495 -14.18 -11.69 -16.90
N VAL A 496 -15.16 -11.38 -17.73
CA VAL A 496 -15.46 -10.04 -18.24
C VAL A 496 -16.92 -9.72 -18.02
N ILE A 497 -17.20 -8.47 -17.61
CA ILE A 497 -18.56 -7.91 -17.60
C ILE A 497 -18.68 -6.97 -18.79
N THR A 498 -19.47 -7.34 -19.79
CA THR A 498 -19.67 -6.53 -21.01
C THR A 498 -20.47 -5.26 -20.71
N GLY A 499 -20.55 -4.31 -21.64
CA GLY A 499 -21.38 -3.10 -21.54
C GLY A 499 -22.89 -3.36 -21.55
N THR A 500 -23.32 -4.59 -21.83
CA THR A 500 -24.71 -5.06 -21.64
C THR A 500 -24.96 -5.59 -20.21
N GLY A 501 -23.91 -5.77 -19.42
CA GLY A 501 -23.97 -6.33 -18.07
C GLY A 501 -23.91 -7.86 -18.02
N ASP A 502 -23.51 -8.52 -19.11
CA ASP A 502 -23.34 -9.97 -19.18
C ASP A 502 -22.00 -10.38 -18.57
N MET A 503 -22.01 -11.43 -17.75
CA MET A 503 -20.80 -12.01 -17.15
C MET A 503 -20.30 -13.18 -18.02
N VAL A 504 -19.20 -12.97 -18.74
CA VAL A 504 -18.67 -13.91 -19.73
C VAL A 504 -17.28 -14.38 -19.32
N THR A 505 -17.05 -15.70 -19.32
CA THR A 505 -15.70 -16.28 -19.25
C THR A 505 -15.21 -16.57 -20.66
N CYS A 506 -14.12 -15.92 -21.07
CA CYS A 506 -13.56 -16.01 -22.41
C CYS A 506 -12.07 -16.44 -22.39
N SER A 507 -11.63 -17.07 -23.47
CA SER A 507 -10.27 -17.57 -23.72
C SER A 507 -9.99 -17.58 -25.22
N ARG A 508 -8.83 -18.10 -25.65
CA ARG A 508 -8.53 -18.30 -27.08
C ARG A 508 -9.54 -19.22 -27.78
N ASP A 509 -10.13 -20.16 -27.04
CA ASP A 509 -10.98 -21.23 -27.56
C ASP A 509 -12.48 -21.04 -27.22
N LYS A 510 -12.82 -20.02 -26.42
CA LYS A 510 -14.19 -19.73 -25.98
C LYS A 510 -14.43 -18.22 -25.97
N ASP A 511 -15.49 -17.75 -26.63
CA ASP A 511 -15.81 -16.31 -26.74
C ASP A 511 -14.57 -15.50 -27.17
N SER A 512 -13.85 -16.04 -28.15
CA SER A 512 -12.49 -15.61 -28.51
C SER A 512 -12.43 -14.17 -29.00
N ASP A 513 -13.48 -13.71 -29.67
CA ASP A 513 -13.65 -12.33 -30.08
C ASP A 513 -13.67 -11.38 -28.89
N LEU A 514 -14.41 -11.69 -27.81
CA LEU A 514 -14.37 -10.92 -26.57
C LEU A 514 -13.00 -10.98 -25.91
N PHE A 515 -12.39 -12.17 -25.84
CA PHE A 515 -11.05 -12.36 -25.25
C PHE A 515 -9.99 -11.47 -25.90
N PHE A 516 -9.94 -11.46 -27.24
CA PHE A 516 -9.02 -10.61 -27.98
C PHE A 516 -9.42 -9.13 -27.94
N ALA A 517 -10.72 -8.81 -27.86
CA ALA A 517 -11.20 -7.43 -27.74
C ALA A 517 -10.74 -6.76 -26.44
N VAL A 518 -10.84 -7.43 -25.30
CA VAL A 518 -10.53 -6.81 -24.00
C VAL A 518 -9.03 -6.65 -23.73
N LEU A 519 -8.19 -7.51 -24.33
CA LEU A 519 -6.73 -7.44 -24.23
C LEU A 519 -6.18 -6.29 -25.07
N GLY A 520 -5.66 -5.26 -24.39
CA GLY A 520 -5.36 -3.97 -25.02
C GLY A 520 -6.61 -3.16 -25.40
N GLY A 521 -7.79 -3.56 -24.90
CA GLY A 521 -9.08 -3.00 -25.29
C GLY A 521 -9.47 -1.68 -24.64
N LEU A 522 -8.58 -1.07 -23.84
CA LEU A 522 -8.76 0.24 -23.21
C LEU A 522 -10.04 0.35 -22.35
N GLY A 523 -10.54 -0.79 -21.84
CA GLY A 523 -11.79 -0.90 -21.06
C GLY A 523 -13.07 -0.75 -21.88
N GLN A 524 -13.00 -0.80 -23.22
CA GLN A 524 -14.12 -0.43 -24.10
C GLN A 524 -15.17 -1.53 -24.30
N PHE A 525 -14.78 -2.79 -24.16
CA PHE A 525 -15.63 -3.95 -24.48
C PHE A 525 -16.13 -4.68 -23.23
N GLY A 526 -15.58 -4.34 -22.06
CA GLY A 526 -15.99 -4.92 -20.80
C GLY A 526 -15.01 -4.64 -19.66
N ILE A 527 -15.47 -4.93 -18.45
CA ILE A 527 -14.71 -4.81 -17.20
C ILE A 527 -14.14 -6.18 -16.83
N ILE A 528 -12.82 -6.30 -16.84
CA ILE A 528 -12.11 -7.54 -16.43
C ILE A 528 -12.24 -7.69 -14.90
N THR A 529 -12.83 -8.80 -14.46
CA THR A 529 -13.00 -9.12 -13.02
C THR A 529 -12.16 -10.31 -12.55
N ARG A 530 -11.65 -11.14 -13.47
CA ARG A 530 -10.66 -12.18 -13.21
C ARG A 530 -9.75 -12.36 -14.42
N ALA A 531 -8.48 -12.68 -14.18
CA ALA A 531 -7.55 -13.14 -15.21
C ALA A 531 -6.79 -14.39 -14.75
N ARG A 532 -6.61 -15.36 -15.65
CA ARG A 532 -5.73 -16.52 -15.46
C ARG A 532 -4.41 -16.22 -16.17
N ILE A 533 -3.34 -15.99 -15.41
CA ILE A 533 -2.02 -15.58 -15.93
C ILE A 533 -1.05 -16.76 -15.91
N GLY A 534 -0.28 -16.93 -16.98
CA GLY A 534 0.79 -17.93 -17.05
C GLY A 534 1.95 -17.61 -16.10
N LEU A 535 2.42 -18.62 -15.37
CA LEU A 535 3.52 -18.48 -14.41
C LEU A 535 4.77 -19.27 -14.86
N MET A 536 5.89 -18.98 -14.22
CA MET A 536 7.16 -19.70 -14.29
C MET A 536 7.76 -19.86 -12.88
N PRO A 537 8.73 -20.76 -12.66
CA PRO A 537 9.49 -20.80 -11.42
C PRO A 537 10.13 -19.45 -11.10
N ALA A 538 9.98 -18.98 -9.86
CA ALA A 538 10.51 -17.71 -9.41
C ALA A 538 12.03 -17.80 -9.18
N PRO A 539 12.84 -16.98 -9.87
CA PRO A 539 14.26 -16.86 -9.56
C PRO A 539 14.47 -16.33 -8.15
N LYS A 540 15.60 -16.68 -7.52
CA LYS A 540 15.96 -16.15 -6.20
C LYS A 540 16.69 -14.81 -6.29
N ARG A 541 17.57 -14.66 -7.28
CA ARG A 541 18.50 -13.53 -7.38
C ARG A 541 18.54 -12.98 -8.80
N VAL A 542 19.03 -11.74 -8.90
CA VAL A 542 19.21 -11.00 -10.14
C VAL A 542 20.58 -10.35 -10.13
N ARG A 543 21.36 -10.67 -11.16
CA ARG A 543 22.55 -9.90 -11.53
C ARG A 543 22.07 -8.74 -12.41
N TRP A 544 22.12 -7.53 -11.88
CA TRP A 544 21.59 -6.32 -12.51
C TRP A 544 22.74 -5.44 -12.97
N VAL A 545 22.80 -5.14 -14.26
CA VAL A 545 23.87 -4.35 -14.87
C VAL A 545 23.34 -3.13 -15.61
N ARG A 546 24.14 -2.06 -15.62
CA ARG A 546 23.96 -0.90 -16.49
C ARG A 546 25.23 -0.62 -17.27
N LEU A 547 25.10 -0.36 -18.56
CA LEU A 547 26.19 -0.19 -19.52
C LEU A 547 26.03 1.14 -20.23
N ALA A 548 27.02 2.04 -20.16
CA ALA A 548 26.91 3.37 -20.76
C ALA A 548 27.49 3.44 -22.18
N TYR A 549 26.86 4.24 -23.03
CA TYR A 549 27.21 4.48 -24.43
C TYR A 549 27.15 5.98 -24.71
N SER A 550 28.08 6.50 -25.50
CA SER A 550 28.02 7.88 -26.02
C SER A 550 27.40 7.99 -27.41
N ASP A 551 27.27 6.86 -28.12
CA ASP A 551 26.73 6.76 -29.48
C ASP A 551 25.44 5.93 -29.54
N VAL A 552 24.40 6.50 -30.16
CA VAL A 552 23.07 5.88 -30.26
C VAL A 552 23.06 4.68 -31.20
N ALA A 553 23.86 4.69 -32.26
CA ALA A 553 23.88 3.60 -33.23
C ALA A 553 24.49 2.34 -32.60
N THR A 554 25.54 2.50 -31.82
CA THR A 554 26.15 1.44 -31.02
C THR A 554 25.21 0.94 -29.93
N PHE A 555 24.59 1.85 -29.17
CA PHE A 555 23.60 1.53 -28.14
C PHE A 555 22.42 0.70 -28.68
N THR A 556 21.81 1.15 -29.79
CA THR A 556 20.66 0.46 -30.40
C THR A 556 21.05 -0.89 -30.97
N LYS A 557 22.20 -0.99 -31.66
CA LYS A 557 22.74 -2.25 -32.17
C LYS A 557 22.95 -3.29 -31.05
N ASP A 558 23.49 -2.86 -29.91
CA ASP A 558 23.71 -3.76 -28.78
C ASP A 558 22.40 -4.16 -28.09
N GLN A 559 21.42 -3.25 -27.96
CA GLN A 559 20.09 -3.63 -27.47
C GLN A 559 19.42 -4.65 -28.41
N GLU A 560 19.48 -4.45 -29.73
CA GLU A 560 18.94 -5.38 -30.73
C GLU A 560 19.65 -6.74 -30.65
N LEU A 561 20.98 -6.76 -30.53
CA LEU A 561 21.75 -7.98 -30.33
C LEU A 561 21.27 -8.75 -29.09
N LEU A 562 21.08 -8.06 -27.96
CA LEU A 562 20.65 -8.69 -26.71
C LEU A 562 19.25 -9.30 -26.80
N ILE A 563 18.32 -8.68 -27.55
CA ILE A 563 16.95 -9.20 -27.70
C ILE A 563 16.78 -10.22 -28.83
N SER A 564 17.77 -10.35 -29.71
CA SER A 564 17.77 -11.32 -30.82
C SER A 564 18.18 -12.75 -30.43
N LYS A 565 18.86 -12.91 -29.27
CA LYS A 565 19.35 -14.21 -28.78
C LYS A 565 18.21 -15.09 -28.28
N ARG A 566 18.23 -16.38 -28.65
CA ARG A 566 17.19 -17.36 -28.25
C ARG A 566 17.33 -17.77 -26.79
N ALA A 567 16.24 -18.26 -26.18
CA ALA A 567 16.17 -18.65 -24.76
C ALA A 567 17.19 -19.72 -24.32
N SER A 568 17.77 -20.50 -25.25
CA SER A 568 18.81 -21.49 -24.98
C SER A 568 20.24 -20.92 -24.97
N GLU A 569 20.42 -19.69 -25.43
CA GLU A 569 21.72 -19.02 -25.56
C GLU A 569 21.86 -18.00 -24.43
N ALA A 570 22.78 -18.26 -23.49
CA ALA A 570 23.04 -17.47 -22.28
C ALA A 570 22.98 -15.93 -22.52
N GLY A 571 21.82 -15.32 -22.26
CA GLY A 571 21.54 -13.89 -22.46
C GLY A 571 20.72 -13.30 -21.29
N PHE A 572 20.49 -11.99 -21.29
CA PHE A 572 19.72 -11.32 -20.24
C PHE A 572 18.26 -11.76 -20.22
N ASP A 573 17.65 -11.87 -19.04
CA ASP A 573 16.21 -12.11 -18.85
C ASP A 573 15.37 -10.83 -18.91
N TYR A 574 16.04 -9.69 -18.78
CA TYR A 574 15.46 -8.36 -18.84
C TYR A 574 16.41 -7.45 -19.62
N VAL A 575 15.89 -6.70 -20.58
CA VAL A 575 16.62 -5.67 -21.34
C VAL A 575 15.76 -4.43 -21.45
N GLU A 576 16.26 -3.32 -20.91
CA GLU A 576 15.73 -1.98 -21.14
C GLU A 576 16.86 -1.01 -21.50
N GLY A 577 16.52 0.27 -21.61
CA GLY A 577 17.50 1.32 -21.77
C GLY A 577 16.95 2.67 -21.32
N GLN A 578 17.88 3.54 -20.95
CA GLN A 578 17.61 4.89 -20.49
C GLN A 578 18.41 5.89 -21.33
N VAL A 579 17.79 7.02 -21.68
CA VAL A 579 18.45 8.17 -22.28
C VAL A 579 18.68 9.23 -21.22
N GLN A 580 19.92 9.66 -21.05
CA GLN A 580 20.32 10.69 -20.10
C GLN A 580 20.83 11.91 -20.85
N LEU A 581 20.10 13.02 -20.73
CA LEU A 581 20.48 14.29 -21.36
C LEU A 581 21.61 14.96 -20.57
N ASN A 582 22.43 15.78 -21.25
CA ASN A 582 23.60 16.42 -20.66
C ASN A 582 23.28 17.14 -19.33
N ARG A 583 22.28 18.03 -19.34
CA ARG A 583 21.91 18.80 -18.15
C ARG A 583 21.31 17.92 -17.04
N THR A 584 20.61 16.85 -17.40
CA THR A 584 20.11 15.87 -16.41
C THR A 584 21.27 15.22 -15.65
N LEU A 585 22.40 14.97 -16.31
CA LEU A 585 23.61 14.43 -15.68
C LEU A 585 24.39 15.47 -14.86
N THR A 586 24.54 16.69 -15.38
CA THR A 586 25.39 17.72 -14.74
C THR A 586 24.67 18.44 -13.59
N GLU A 587 23.37 18.71 -13.75
CA GLU A 587 22.54 19.48 -12.81
C GLU A 587 21.60 18.61 -11.98
N GLY A 588 21.41 17.34 -12.34
CA GLY A 588 20.53 16.42 -11.62
C GLY A 588 21.08 15.92 -10.28
N PRO A 589 20.37 14.94 -9.67
CA PRO A 589 20.77 14.35 -8.39
C PRO A 589 22.20 13.81 -8.43
N LYS A 590 22.96 14.08 -7.36
CA LYS A 590 24.35 13.60 -7.27
C LYS A 590 24.46 12.09 -7.03
N SER A 591 23.37 11.41 -6.72
CA SER A 591 23.31 9.95 -6.65
C SER A 591 21.88 9.46 -6.93
N THR A 592 21.74 8.18 -7.26
CA THR A 592 20.45 7.51 -7.45
C THR A 592 20.44 6.20 -6.66
N PRO A 593 19.28 5.52 -6.50
CA PRO A 593 19.25 4.19 -5.89
C PRO A 593 20.15 3.16 -6.59
N PHE A 594 20.50 3.37 -7.86
CA PHE A 594 21.45 2.53 -8.60
C PHE A 594 22.88 3.10 -8.56
N PHE A 595 23.10 4.30 -9.09
CA PHE A 595 24.42 4.94 -9.25
C PHE A 595 24.87 5.69 -7.99
N SER A 596 26.12 5.47 -7.58
CA SER A 596 26.78 6.27 -6.55
C SER A 596 27.14 7.66 -7.06
N SER A 597 27.59 8.56 -6.15
CA SER A 597 28.05 9.88 -6.56
C SER A 597 29.31 9.87 -7.43
N SER A 598 30.17 8.86 -7.25
CA SER A 598 31.32 8.66 -8.12
C SER A 598 30.87 8.25 -9.52
N ASP A 599 29.90 7.34 -9.63
CA ASP A 599 29.37 6.88 -10.91
C ASP A 599 28.73 8.01 -11.71
N ILE A 600 27.90 8.85 -11.06
CA ILE A 600 27.29 10.03 -11.69
C ILE A 600 28.38 11.02 -12.15
N GLY A 601 29.42 11.25 -11.35
CA GLY A 601 30.55 12.10 -11.74
C GLY A 601 31.27 11.58 -12.99
N ARG A 602 31.47 10.25 -13.09
CA ARG A 602 32.06 9.61 -14.27
C ARG A 602 31.17 9.74 -15.51
N LEU A 603 29.85 9.51 -15.37
CA LEU A 603 28.88 9.64 -16.46
C LEU A 603 28.79 11.09 -16.96
N ALA A 604 28.79 12.08 -16.06
CA ALA A 604 28.85 13.49 -16.45
C ALA A 604 30.15 13.85 -17.17
N GLY A 605 31.28 13.26 -16.76
CA GLY A 605 32.57 13.41 -17.44
C GLY A 605 32.63 12.71 -18.82
N LEU A 606 31.83 11.67 -19.04
CA LEU A 606 31.64 11.06 -20.35
C LEU A 606 30.74 11.94 -21.24
N ALA A 607 29.64 12.45 -20.69
CA ALA A 607 28.72 13.35 -21.38
C ALA A 607 29.43 14.61 -21.88
N SER A 608 30.30 15.21 -21.08
CA SER A 608 31.06 16.42 -21.48
C SER A 608 32.06 16.20 -22.62
N LYS A 609 32.43 14.94 -22.90
CA LYS A 609 33.31 14.55 -24.01
C LYS A 609 32.54 14.10 -25.25
N SER A 610 31.25 13.78 -25.11
CA SER A 610 30.38 13.40 -26.23
C SER A 610 29.95 14.64 -27.02
N VAL A 611 29.87 14.50 -28.34
CA VAL A 611 29.47 15.59 -29.26
C VAL A 611 28.04 16.08 -28.97
N SER A 612 27.11 15.16 -28.65
CA SER A 612 25.72 15.51 -28.35
C SER A 612 25.48 15.84 -26.87
N GLY A 613 26.39 15.41 -25.99
CA GLY A 613 26.17 15.41 -24.54
C GLY A 613 25.10 14.44 -24.05
N VAL A 614 24.50 13.63 -24.93
CA VAL A 614 23.53 12.60 -24.57
C VAL A 614 24.25 11.29 -24.29
N ILE A 615 23.91 10.65 -23.17
CA ILE A 615 24.42 9.34 -22.78
C ILE A 615 23.28 8.34 -22.77
N TYR A 616 23.52 7.17 -23.35
CA TYR A 616 22.56 6.07 -23.40
C TYR A 616 23.03 4.99 -22.44
N VAL A 617 22.10 4.34 -21.75
CA VAL A 617 22.41 3.33 -20.76
C VAL A 617 21.56 2.10 -21.03
N ILE A 618 22.17 0.98 -21.43
CA ILE A 618 21.47 -0.32 -21.44
C ILE A 618 21.32 -0.78 -20.01
N GLU A 619 20.12 -1.23 -19.65
CA GLU A 619 19.86 -1.91 -18.38
C GLU A 619 19.57 -3.39 -18.64
N GLY A 620 20.47 -4.26 -18.18
CA GLY A 620 20.38 -5.71 -18.34
C GLY A 620 20.18 -6.41 -17.00
N ALA A 621 19.44 -7.51 -16.98
CA ALA A 621 19.34 -8.34 -15.79
C ALA A 621 19.38 -9.85 -16.11
N MET A 622 20.17 -10.62 -15.37
CA MET A 622 20.22 -12.08 -15.45
C MET A 622 19.64 -12.70 -14.18
N TYR A 623 18.68 -13.62 -14.35
CA TYR A 623 17.97 -14.29 -13.28
C TYR A 623 18.67 -15.61 -12.94
N TYR A 624 18.90 -15.85 -11.65
CA TYR A 624 19.60 -17.06 -11.24
C TYR A 624 19.20 -17.55 -9.84
N ASN A 625 19.59 -18.79 -9.55
CA ASN A 625 19.43 -19.44 -8.25
C ASN A 625 20.82 -19.72 -7.64
N GLU A 626 20.89 -19.86 -6.31
CA GLU A 626 22.16 -19.98 -5.58
C GLU A 626 23.08 -21.11 -6.07
N SER A 627 22.52 -22.21 -6.58
CA SER A 627 23.26 -23.33 -7.16
C SER A 627 24.04 -23.01 -8.45
N THR A 628 23.80 -21.85 -9.07
CA THR A 628 24.42 -21.44 -10.34
C THR A 628 25.37 -20.25 -10.22
N SER A 629 25.54 -19.70 -9.01
CA SER A 629 26.23 -18.42 -8.76
C SER A 629 27.65 -18.38 -9.33
N THR A 630 28.45 -19.44 -9.18
CA THR A 630 29.84 -19.49 -9.63
C THR A 630 30.01 -19.41 -11.15
N THR A 631 28.96 -19.77 -11.90
CA THR A 631 28.97 -19.68 -13.38
C THR A 631 28.42 -18.34 -13.89
N MET A 632 27.81 -17.52 -13.02
CA MET A 632 27.14 -16.29 -13.45
C MET A 632 28.12 -15.18 -13.83
N ASP A 633 29.26 -15.08 -13.15
CA ASP A 633 30.29 -14.08 -13.48
C ASP A 633 30.86 -14.35 -14.87
N GLN A 634 31.23 -15.61 -15.15
CA GLN A 634 31.72 -16.04 -16.46
C GLN A 634 30.70 -15.81 -17.58
N LYS A 635 29.42 -16.10 -17.32
CA LYS A 635 28.34 -15.83 -18.30
C LYS A 635 28.17 -14.34 -18.54
N LEU A 636 28.21 -13.53 -17.49
CA LEU A 636 28.12 -12.08 -17.63
C LEU A 636 29.30 -11.55 -18.44
N GLU A 637 30.54 -11.94 -18.11
CA GLU A 637 31.74 -11.56 -18.87
C GLU A 637 31.65 -11.97 -20.35
N SER A 638 31.15 -13.17 -20.63
CA SER A 638 30.93 -13.64 -22.00
C SER A 638 29.92 -12.78 -22.78
N ILE A 639 28.84 -12.32 -22.12
CA ILE A 639 27.87 -11.40 -22.73
C ILE A 639 28.52 -10.04 -22.94
N LEU A 640 29.17 -9.49 -21.90
CA LEU A 640 29.80 -8.16 -21.96
C LEU A 640 30.88 -8.08 -23.03
N GLY A 641 31.66 -9.15 -23.25
CA GLY A 641 32.68 -9.20 -24.31
C GLY A 641 32.14 -9.18 -25.74
N GLN A 642 30.82 -9.27 -25.93
CA GLN A 642 30.17 -9.14 -27.24
C GLN A 642 29.56 -7.75 -27.46
N LEU A 643 29.59 -6.88 -26.45
CA LEU A 643 29.00 -5.55 -26.47
C LEU A 643 30.09 -4.48 -26.64
N SER A 644 29.67 -3.30 -27.05
CA SER A 644 30.51 -2.16 -27.45
C SER A 644 30.24 -0.92 -26.59
N PHE A 645 29.93 -1.12 -25.30
CA PHE A 645 29.79 -0.03 -24.33
C PHE A 645 31.13 0.67 -24.05
N GLU A 646 31.08 1.87 -23.48
CA GLU A 646 32.28 2.65 -23.15
C GLU A 646 33.17 1.91 -22.14
N GLU A 647 34.46 1.81 -22.44
CA GLU A 647 35.40 1.06 -21.61
C GLU A 647 35.39 1.57 -20.15
N GLY A 648 35.21 0.63 -19.21
CA GLY A 648 35.12 0.93 -17.79
C GLY A 648 33.74 1.43 -17.31
N PHE A 649 32.75 1.63 -18.19
CA PHE A 649 31.39 2.08 -17.82
C PHE A 649 30.39 0.92 -17.70
N VAL A 650 30.80 -0.13 -17.00
CA VAL A 650 29.94 -1.21 -16.52
C VAL A 650 29.66 -1.05 -15.04
N PHE A 651 28.38 -1.04 -14.67
CA PHE A 651 27.92 -0.87 -13.30
C PHE A 651 27.07 -2.07 -12.92
N THR A 652 27.38 -2.72 -11.80
CA THR A 652 26.77 -4.00 -11.44
C THR A 652 26.23 -3.99 -10.02
N LYS A 653 25.05 -4.57 -9.83
CA LYS A 653 24.46 -4.92 -8.53
C LYS A 653 24.01 -6.37 -8.54
N ASP A 654 23.98 -6.95 -7.35
CA ASP A 654 23.41 -8.28 -7.13
C ASP A 654 22.35 -8.21 -6.04
N VAL A 655 21.10 -8.49 -6.41
CA VAL A 655 19.93 -8.26 -5.55
C VAL A 655 18.99 -9.46 -5.57
N ARG A 656 18.06 -9.53 -4.61
CA ARG A 656 16.99 -10.53 -4.64
C ARG A 656 16.01 -10.22 -5.78
N TYR A 657 15.41 -11.24 -6.36
CA TYR A 657 14.44 -11.10 -7.46
C TYR A 657 13.30 -10.12 -7.14
N VAL A 658 12.71 -10.22 -5.95
CA VAL A 658 11.65 -9.29 -5.51
C VAL A 658 12.16 -7.85 -5.37
N GLN A 659 13.42 -7.65 -4.96
CA GLN A 659 14.02 -6.31 -4.86
C GLN A 659 14.22 -5.69 -6.25
N PHE A 660 14.61 -6.49 -7.24
CA PHE A 660 14.71 -6.03 -8.63
C PHE A 660 13.34 -5.66 -9.20
N LEU A 661 12.32 -6.51 -9.01
CA LEU A 661 10.97 -6.24 -9.51
C LEU A 661 10.35 -4.99 -8.86
N ASP A 662 10.48 -4.82 -7.54
CA ASP A 662 9.90 -3.66 -6.82
C ASP A 662 10.84 -2.44 -6.79
N ARG A 663 11.85 -2.36 -7.67
CA ARG A 663 12.90 -1.31 -7.66
C ARG A 663 12.33 0.12 -7.74
N VAL A 664 11.26 0.32 -8.52
CA VAL A 664 10.60 1.63 -8.67
C VAL A 664 9.88 2.06 -7.38
N ARG A 665 9.61 1.15 -6.44
CA ARG A 665 9.08 1.55 -5.12
C ARG A 665 10.08 2.37 -4.32
N GLU A 666 11.37 2.07 -4.42
CA GLU A 666 12.38 2.89 -3.74
C GLU A 666 12.46 4.28 -4.37
N GLU A 667 12.32 4.39 -5.70
CA GLU A 667 12.22 5.69 -6.38
C GLU A 667 10.96 6.46 -5.98
N GLU A 668 9.80 5.79 -5.91
CA GLU A 668 8.57 6.41 -5.42
C GLU A 668 8.75 6.97 -4.00
N ARG A 669 9.38 6.21 -3.09
CA ARG A 669 9.64 6.65 -1.71
C ARG A 669 10.51 7.89 -1.67
N VAL A 670 11.58 7.94 -2.47
CA VAL A 670 12.47 9.10 -2.57
C VAL A 670 11.71 10.30 -3.14
N LEU A 671 11.00 10.14 -4.26
CA LEU A 671 10.26 11.25 -4.88
C LEU A 671 9.14 11.78 -3.97
N ARG A 672 8.44 10.91 -3.23
CA ARG A 672 7.44 11.35 -2.24
C ARG A 672 8.07 12.13 -1.08
N SER A 673 9.25 11.75 -0.60
CA SER A 673 9.90 12.43 0.54
C SER A 673 10.29 13.87 0.22
N ILE A 674 10.55 14.17 -1.06
CA ILE A 674 10.84 15.51 -1.57
C ILE A 674 9.65 16.19 -2.28
N GLY A 675 8.45 15.58 -2.22
CA GLY A 675 7.23 16.15 -2.80
C GLY A 675 7.16 16.12 -4.34
N MET A 676 8.00 15.34 -5.02
CA MET A 676 8.10 15.27 -6.48
C MET A 676 7.33 14.10 -7.11
N TRP A 677 6.62 13.28 -6.31
CA TRP A 677 5.78 12.19 -6.82
C TRP A 677 4.32 12.61 -7.04
N ASP A 678 3.76 13.48 -6.22
CA ASP A 678 2.34 13.87 -6.30
C ASP A 678 2.17 15.18 -7.11
N VAL A 679 2.90 15.28 -8.23
CA VAL A 679 2.93 16.43 -9.15
C VAL A 679 2.31 16.04 -10.51
N PRO A 680 2.05 16.99 -11.44
CA PRO A 680 1.56 16.63 -12.76
C PRO A 680 2.58 15.83 -13.60
N HIS A 681 2.08 14.80 -14.30
CA HIS A 681 2.86 13.89 -15.15
C HIS A 681 2.37 13.93 -16.60
N PRO A 682 2.82 14.90 -17.42
CA PRO A 682 2.50 14.97 -18.84
C PRO A 682 3.31 13.94 -19.63
N TRP A 683 3.20 12.66 -19.26
CA TRP A 683 3.92 11.57 -19.91
C TRP A 683 3.47 11.40 -21.36
N LEU A 684 4.41 11.00 -22.21
CA LEU A 684 4.20 10.56 -23.59
C LEU A 684 4.93 9.23 -23.77
N ASN A 685 4.21 8.20 -24.21
CA ASN A 685 4.78 6.88 -24.46
C ASN A 685 4.50 6.48 -25.91
N LEU A 686 5.52 6.06 -26.63
CA LEU A 686 5.47 5.77 -28.05
C LEU A 686 6.07 4.40 -28.35
N PHE A 687 5.54 3.76 -29.38
CA PHE A 687 6.20 2.72 -30.14
C PHE A 687 6.72 3.35 -31.42
N VAL A 688 8.03 3.25 -31.63
CA VAL A 688 8.74 3.85 -32.77
C VAL A 688 9.33 2.71 -33.62
N PRO A 689 9.09 2.68 -34.95
CA PRO A 689 9.66 1.66 -35.82
C PRO A 689 11.19 1.62 -35.73
N ARG A 690 11.79 0.43 -35.70
CA ARG A 690 13.25 0.25 -35.62
C ARG A 690 13.96 0.93 -36.79
N SER A 691 13.39 0.88 -37.98
CA SER A 691 13.90 1.55 -39.18
C SER A 691 14.09 3.07 -39.02
N ARG A 692 13.36 3.71 -38.09
CA ARG A 692 13.34 5.17 -37.90
C ARG A 692 13.85 5.62 -36.53
N ILE A 693 14.40 4.72 -35.71
CA ILE A 693 14.77 5.05 -34.33
C ILE A 693 15.95 6.03 -34.24
N LEU A 694 16.88 5.98 -35.21
CA LEU A 694 18.01 6.91 -35.26
C LEU A 694 17.56 8.32 -35.68
N ASP A 695 16.60 8.41 -36.61
CA ASP A 695 15.96 9.68 -36.98
C ASP A 695 15.21 10.28 -35.78
N PHE A 696 14.50 9.42 -35.04
CA PHE A 696 13.82 9.82 -33.81
C PHE A 696 14.81 10.37 -32.77
N ASP A 697 15.94 9.70 -32.53
CA ASP A 697 16.98 10.21 -31.62
C ASP A 697 17.53 11.56 -32.06
N ALA A 698 17.86 11.70 -33.34
CA ALA A 698 18.39 12.93 -33.91
C ALA A 698 17.40 14.10 -33.78
N GLY A 699 16.13 13.88 -34.11
CA GLY A 699 15.10 14.92 -34.06
C GLY A 699 14.57 15.22 -32.66
N VAL A 700 14.50 14.22 -31.78
CA VAL A 700 13.87 14.36 -30.47
C VAL A 700 14.89 14.57 -29.36
N PHE A 701 15.79 13.62 -29.13
CA PHE A 701 16.73 13.70 -28.01
C PHE A 701 17.83 14.74 -28.26
N LYS A 702 18.31 14.83 -29.50
CA LYS A 702 19.33 15.80 -29.92
C LYS A 702 18.74 17.09 -30.53
N GLY A 703 17.43 17.09 -30.86
CA GLY A 703 16.71 18.23 -31.41
C GLY A 703 15.76 18.87 -30.40
N VAL A 704 14.52 18.37 -30.29
CA VAL A 704 13.47 18.93 -29.40
C VAL A 704 13.95 19.10 -27.95
N PHE A 705 14.80 18.19 -27.45
CA PHE A 705 15.35 18.23 -26.10
C PHE A 705 16.77 18.78 -25.98
N ALA A 706 17.29 19.42 -27.04
CA ALA A 706 18.57 20.11 -26.97
C ALA A 706 18.57 21.15 -25.84
N GLY A 707 19.45 20.99 -24.86
CA GLY A 707 19.55 21.89 -23.70
C GLY A 707 18.42 21.75 -22.66
N ALA A 708 17.55 20.74 -22.79
CA ALA A 708 16.51 20.46 -21.81
C ALA A 708 17.09 19.81 -20.54
N ASN A 709 16.42 20.05 -19.40
CA ASN A 709 16.71 19.40 -18.12
C ASN A 709 15.41 18.88 -17.49
N PRO A 710 14.76 17.85 -18.07
CA PRO A 710 13.51 17.33 -17.55
C PRO A 710 13.72 16.61 -16.21
N VAL A 711 12.80 16.82 -15.28
CA VAL A 711 12.67 15.99 -14.08
C VAL A 711 11.94 14.70 -14.47
N GLY A 712 12.48 13.55 -14.10
CA GLY A 712 11.95 12.24 -14.46
C GLY A 712 12.95 11.42 -15.28
N VAL A 713 12.46 10.41 -15.99
CA VAL A 713 13.30 9.50 -16.79
C VAL A 713 12.83 9.43 -18.24
N ILE A 714 13.77 9.17 -19.15
CA ILE A 714 13.49 8.85 -20.55
C ILE A 714 13.92 7.41 -20.77
N LEU A 715 12.98 6.55 -21.12
CA LEU A 715 13.22 5.14 -21.45
C LEU A 715 13.25 4.94 -22.96
N MET A 716 14.13 4.07 -23.42
CA MET A 716 14.25 3.68 -24.83
C MET A 716 14.78 2.25 -24.92
N TYR A 717 13.96 1.31 -25.41
CA TYR A 717 14.36 -0.09 -25.57
C TYR A 717 13.55 -0.83 -26.63
N PRO A 718 14.16 -1.81 -27.33
CA PRO A 718 13.49 -2.56 -28.39
C PRO A 718 12.65 -3.72 -27.84
N MET A 719 11.65 -4.11 -28.63
CA MET A 719 10.81 -5.30 -28.43
C MET A 719 10.59 -6.01 -29.77
N ASN A 720 10.33 -7.32 -29.71
CA ASN A 720 10.08 -8.15 -30.88
C ASN A 720 8.58 -8.22 -31.20
N THR A 721 8.20 -7.88 -32.43
CA THR A 721 6.79 -7.85 -32.88
C THR A 721 6.16 -9.24 -32.92
N ASN A 722 6.95 -10.29 -33.21
CA ASN A 722 6.48 -11.68 -33.20
C ASN A 722 6.01 -12.19 -31.83
N MET A 723 6.28 -11.44 -30.75
CA MET A 723 5.80 -11.73 -29.40
C MET A 723 4.42 -11.09 -29.10
N TRP A 724 3.86 -10.35 -30.06
CA TRP A 724 2.55 -9.70 -29.98
C TRP A 724 1.54 -10.46 -30.85
N ASP A 725 0.31 -10.57 -30.37
CA ASP A 725 -0.79 -11.22 -31.09
C ASP A 725 -1.68 -10.14 -31.71
N ASP A 726 -1.60 -9.99 -33.03
CA ASP A 726 -2.28 -8.88 -33.73
C ASP A 726 -3.81 -8.94 -33.66
N ARG A 727 -4.38 -10.10 -33.27
CA ARG A 727 -5.83 -10.21 -33.01
C ARG A 727 -6.27 -9.37 -31.82
N MET A 728 -5.37 -9.07 -30.88
CA MET A 728 -5.61 -8.21 -29.72
C MET A 728 -5.73 -6.74 -30.14
N MET A 729 -6.36 -5.92 -29.29
CA MET A 729 -6.63 -4.50 -29.59
C MET A 729 -5.41 -3.59 -29.38
N ALA A 730 -4.37 -4.07 -28.72
CA ALA A 730 -3.11 -3.34 -28.64
C ALA A 730 -2.52 -3.14 -30.05
N VAL A 731 -1.98 -1.95 -30.30
CA VAL A 731 -1.34 -1.59 -31.57
C VAL A 731 0.17 -1.54 -31.36
N ALA A 732 0.89 -2.37 -32.10
CA ALA A 732 2.35 -2.35 -32.19
C ALA A 732 2.78 -1.66 -33.50
N SER A 733 4.09 -1.58 -33.72
CA SER A 733 4.68 -1.17 -35.01
C SER A 733 4.68 -2.34 -35.99
N ASP A 734 4.74 -2.04 -37.30
CA ASP A 734 4.75 -3.04 -38.37
C ASP A 734 6.14 -3.66 -38.61
N ASP A 735 7.22 -2.97 -38.25
CA ASP A 735 8.59 -3.54 -38.24
C ASP A 735 8.70 -4.78 -37.33
N ASP A 736 9.57 -5.75 -37.68
CA ASP A 736 9.84 -6.95 -36.86
C ASP A 736 10.36 -6.63 -35.44
N VAL A 737 11.03 -5.49 -35.32
CA VAL A 737 11.50 -4.91 -34.06
C VAL A 737 11.00 -3.47 -33.99
N PHE A 738 10.62 -3.02 -32.80
CA PHE A 738 10.28 -1.61 -32.57
C PHE A 738 10.68 -1.19 -31.17
N TYR A 739 10.77 0.11 -30.95
CA TYR A 739 11.23 0.67 -29.69
C TYR A 739 10.07 1.21 -28.86
N ALA A 740 10.00 0.82 -27.59
CA ALA A 740 9.26 1.57 -26.59
C ALA A 740 10.08 2.79 -26.19
N VAL A 741 9.48 3.98 -26.35
CA VAL A 741 10.05 5.26 -25.92
C VAL A 741 9.10 5.88 -24.90
N GLY A 742 9.56 5.98 -23.64
CA GLY A 742 8.79 6.53 -22.54
C GLY A 742 9.37 7.86 -22.07
N LEU A 743 8.68 8.98 -22.33
CA LEU A 743 9.03 10.31 -21.84
C LEU A 743 8.35 10.57 -20.50
N LEU A 744 8.92 10.01 -19.43
CA LEU A 744 8.30 9.94 -18.09
C LEU A 744 8.65 11.17 -17.25
N ARG A 745 8.21 12.34 -17.72
CA ARG A 745 8.57 13.66 -17.18
C ARG A 745 7.57 14.17 -16.15
N SER A 746 8.07 14.81 -15.10
CA SER A 746 7.28 15.40 -14.01
C SER A 746 7.37 16.93 -14.06
N ALA A 747 6.25 17.61 -13.88
CA ALA A 747 6.20 19.07 -13.79
C ALA A 747 6.57 19.52 -12.36
N ALA A 748 7.81 19.97 -12.17
CA ALA A 748 8.36 20.28 -10.84
C ALA A 748 8.10 21.73 -10.42
N VAL A 749 7.91 22.66 -11.38
CA VAL A 749 7.64 24.07 -11.11
C VAL A 749 6.39 24.59 -11.82
N ILE A 750 5.87 25.73 -11.35
CA ILE A 750 4.71 26.39 -11.97
C ILE A 750 5.04 26.74 -13.43
N GLY A 751 4.12 26.39 -14.35
CA GLY A 751 4.30 26.61 -15.79
C GLY A 751 4.93 25.43 -16.55
N ASP A 752 5.52 24.45 -15.86
CA ASP A 752 6.14 23.28 -16.52
C ASP A 752 5.13 22.45 -17.30
N VAL A 753 3.88 22.33 -16.83
CA VAL A 753 2.87 21.48 -17.48
C VAL A 753 2.66 21.89 -18.94
N GLU A 754 2.50 23.18 -19.20
CA GLU A 754 2.26 23.69 -20.55
C GLU A 754 3.52 23.61 -21.42
N ARG A 755 4.70 23.85 -20.84
CA ARG A 755 5.97 23.63 -21.55
C ARG A 755 6.15 22.17 -21.96
N LEU A 756 5.96 21.23 -21.03
CA LEU A 756 6.10 19.79 -21.28
C LEU A 756 5.04 19.27 -22.26
N LYS A 757 3.82 19.81 -22.24
CA LYS A 757 2.78 19.53 -23.25
C LYS A 757 3.21 19.99 -24.64
N LYS A 758 3.68 21.24 -24.79
CA LYS A 758 4.19 21.76 -26.07
C LYS A 758 5.36 20.93 -26.59
N GLU A 759 6.24 20.48 -25.70
CA GLU A 759 7.33 19.59 -26.05
C GLU A 759 6.80 18.20 -26.52
N ASN A 760 5.77 17.64 -25.89
CA ASN A 760 5.13 16.41 -26.40
C ASN A 760 4.50 16.64 -27.78
N GLU A 761 3.84 17.77 -28.00
CA GLU A 761 3.27 18.15 -29.29
C GLU A 761 4.35 18.29 -30.36
N ALA A 762 5.50 18.88 -30.02
CA ALA A 762 6.65 18.98 -30.92
C ALA A 762 7.22 17.61 -31.30
N VAL A 763 7.30 16.66 -30.35
CA VAL A 763 7.72 15.27 -30.64
C VAL A 763 6.73 14.58 -31.59
N LEU A 764 5.42 14.71 -31.34
CA LEU A 764 4.41 14.13 -32.21
C LEU A 764 4.39 14.78 -33.61
N ALA A 765 4.58 16.10 -33.67
CA ALA A 765 4.70 16.83 -34.93
C ALA A 765 5.94 16.41 -35.72
N PHE A 766 7.07 16.19 -35.05
CA PHE A 766 8.28 15.64 -35.66
C PHE A 766 8.02 14.26 -36.26
N CYS A 767 7.42 13.32 -35.50
CA CYS A 767 7.06 12.00 -36.05
C CYS A 767 6.20 12.16 -37.33
N ASN A 768 5.20 13.04 -37.32
CA ASN A 768 4.32 13.23 -38.48
C ASN A 768 5.04 13.87 -39.68
N ASN A 769 5.89 14.87 -39.46
CA ASN A 769 6.56 15.60 -40.54
C ASN A 769 7.62 14.75 -41.24
N GLU A 770 8.26 13.85 -40.50
CA GLU A 770 9.29 12.94 -41.01
C GLU A 770 8.71 11.56 -41.44
N ASP A 771 7.38 11.44 -41.51
CA ASP A 771 6.66 10.20 -41.83
C ASP A 771 7.13 9.00 -40.98
N ILE A 772 7.37 9.24 -39.68
CA ILE A 772 7.64 8.19 -38.70
C ILE A 772 6.30 7.76 -38.11
N GLU A 773 5.89 6.52 -38.39
CA GLU A 773 4.62 5.95 -37.94
C GLU A 773 4.62 5.58 -36.44
N CYS A 774 4.82 6.59 -35.58
CA CYS A 774 4.80 6.46 -34.14
C CYS A 774 3.38 6.05 -33.66
N LYS A 775 3.26 4.95 -32.90
CA LYS A 775 2.02 4.56 -32.22
C LYS A 775 2.09 4.95 -30.75
N GLN A 776 1.07 5.61 -30.20
CA GLN A 776 1.07 5.90 -28.76
C GLN A 776 0.77 4.65 -27.93
N TYR A 777 1.59 4.37 -26.91
CA TYR A 777 1.22 3.48 -25.81
C TYR A 777 0.54 4.29 -24.72
N LEU A 778 -0.50 3.71 -24.08
CA LEU A 778 -1.44 4.47 -23.24
C LEU A 778 -2.07 5.67 -24.03
N PRO A 779 -2.62 5.41 -25.22
CA PRO A 779 -2.96 6.45 -26.19
C PRO A 779 -4.00 7.44 -25.65
N HIS A 780 -3.91 8.68 -26.12
CA HIS A 780 -4.93 9.69 -25.90
C HIS A 780 -5.02 10.62 -27.11
N TYR A 781 -6.17 10.58 -27.79
CA TYR A 781 -6.45 11.42 -28.94
C TYR A 781 -7.70 12.27 -28.68
N ALA A 782 -7.66 13.52 -29.15
CA ALA A 782 -8.77 14.46 -29.00
C ALA A 782 -9.87 14.28 -30.06
N SER A 783 -9.60 13.51 -31.13
CA SER A 783 -10.51 13.32 -32.26
C SER A 783 -10.63 11.87 -32.69
N GLN A 784 -11.74 11.55 -33.35
CA GLN A 784 -11.98 10.23 -33.95
C GLN A 784 -10.95 9.91 -35.04
N ASP A 785 -10.56 10.89 -35.86
CA ASP A 785 -9.51 10.71 -36.88
C ASP A 785 -8.17 10.28 -36.27
N GLY A 786 -7.84 10.79 -35.07
CA GLY A 786 -6.66 10.35 -34.33
C GLY A 786 -6.76 8.88 -33.93
N TRP A 787 -7.93 8.45 -33.45
CA TRP A 787 -8.20 7.05 -33.10
C TRP A 787 -8.22 6.12 -34.32
N GLN A 788 -8.80 6.56 -35.44
CA GLN A 788 -8.79 5.81 -36.69
C GLN A 788 -7.36 5.60 -37.20
N ARG A 789 -6.52 6.64 -37.18
CA ARG A 789 -5.10 6.53 -37.52
C ARG A 789 -4.31 5.64 -36.55
N HIS A 790 -4.64 5.71 -35.26
CA HIS A 790 -4.02 4.84 -34.25
C HIS A 790 -4.27 3.36 -34.56
N PHE A 791 -5.55 2.96 -34.64
CA PHE A 791 -5.93 1.57 -34.88
C PHE A 791 -5.69 1.11 -36.32
N GLY A 792 -5.59 2.03 -37.29
CA GLY A 792 -5.35 1.72 -38.70
C GLY A 792 -6.36 0.71 -39.23
N ALA A 793 -5.85 -0.37 -39.83
CA ALA A 793 -6.67 -1.47 -40.37
C ALA A 793 -7.57 -2.14 -39.32
N LYS A 794 -7.28 -2.04 -38.02
CA LYS A 794 -8.12 -2.62 -36.95
C LYS A 794 -9.39 -1.81 -36.68
N TRP A 795 -9.50 -0.57 -37.15
CA TRP A 795 -10.57 0.34 -36.73
C TRP A 795 -11.99 -0.19 -36.97
N SER A 796 -12.25 -0.81 -38.14
CA SER A 796 -13.56 -1.40 -38.45
C SER A 796 -13.95 -2.47 -37.43
N ARG A 797 -13.01 -3.38 -37.14
CA ARG A 797 -13.18 -4.42 -36.13
C ARG A 797 -13.39 -3.85 -34.73
N VAL A 798 -12.67 -2.78 -34.35
CA VAL A 798 -12.88 -2.07 -33.07
C VAL A 798 -14.32 -1.54 -32.98
N ALA A 799 -14.82 -0.92 -34.05
CA ALA A 799 -16.18 -0.40 -34.10
C ALA A 799 -17.24 -1.51 -34.01
N ASP A 800 -17.06 -2.62 -34.74
CA ASP A 800 -17.97 -3.78 -34.72
C ASP A 800 -18.03 -4.43 -33.34
N LEU A 801 -16.87 -4.66 -32.71
CA LEU A 801 -16.79 -5.21 -31.36
C LEU A 801 -17.37 -4.26 -30.32
N LYS A 802 -17.22 -2.94 -30.51
CA LYS A 802 -17.85 -1.94 -29.63
C LYS A 802 -19.36 -2.03 -29.74
N ALA A 803 -19.91 -2.09 -30.95
CA ALA A 803 -21.34 -2.25 -31.17
C ALA A 803 -21.88 -3.56 -30.57
N LYS A 804 -21.10 -4.64 -30.61
CA LYS A 804 -21.46 -5.93 -30.02
C LYS A 804 -21.46 -5.92 -28.50
N TYR A 805 -20.41 -5.41 -27.87
CA TYR A 805 -20.19 -5.59 -26.43
C TYR A 805 -20.51 -4.38 -25.55
N ASP A 806 -20.55 -3.17 -26.10
CA ASP A 806 -21.00 -1.96 -25.41
C ASP A 806 -21.78 -1.04 -26.38
N PRO A 807 -22.98 -1.47 -26.83
CA PRO A 807 -23.77 -0.75 -27.83
C PRO A 807 -24.18 0.66 -27.37
N HIS A 808 -24.34 0.85 -26.05
CA HIS A 808 -24.72 2.15 -25.46
C HIS A 808 -23.51 3.07 -25.18
N ARG A 809 -22.28 2.58 -25.45
CA ARG A 809 -21.03 3.34 -25.30
C ARG A 809 -20.85 3.91 -23.89
N ILE A 810 -21.20 3.13 -22.87
CA ILE A 810 -21.15 3.58 -21.48
C ILE A 810 -19.79 3.32 -20.83
N LEU A 811 -19.01 2.36 -21.32
CA LEU A 811 -17.78 1.92 -20.66
C LEU A 811 -16.57 2.82 -20.95
N SER A 812 -15.85 3.20 -19.89
CA SER A 812 -14.58 3.93 -19.94
C SER A 812 -14.60 5.16 -20.86
N PRO A 813 -15.54 6.10 -20.65
CA PRO A 813 -15.72 7.28 -21.52
C PRO A 813 -14.49 8.19 -21.54
N GLY A 814 -13.68 8.17 -20.48
CA GLY A 814 -12.45 8.95 -20.36
C GLY A 814 -11.40 8.64 -21.43
N GLN A 815 -11.52 7.51 -22.15
CA GLN A 815 -10.68 7.22 -23.31
C GLN A 815 -10.99 8.14 -24.50
N ARG A 816 -12.23 8.64 -24.63
CA ARG A 816 -12.67 9.49 -25.74
C ARG A 816 -12.55 8.85 -27.13
N ILE A 817 -12.70 7.53 -27.21
CA ILE A 817 -12.72 6.78 -28.49
C ILE A 817 -14.12 6.86 -29.12
N PHE A 818 -15.14 6.60 -28.30
CA PHE A 818 -16.54 6.60 -28.71
C PHE A 818 -17.34 7.54 -27.81
N SER A 819 -17.97 8.55 -28.39
CA SER A 819 -18.87 9.44 -27.65
C SER A 819 -20.22 8.76 -27.40
N SER A 820 -20.73 8.85 -26.17
CA SER A 820 -22.10 8.48 -25.81
C SER A 820 -23.07 9.58 -26.28
N PRO A 821 -24.32 9.26 -26.65
CA PRO A 821 -25.34 10.27 -26.97
C PRO A 821 -25.51 11.34 -25.86
N ALA A 822 -25.34 10.96 -24.59
CA ALA A 822 -25.45 11.88 -23.45
C ALA A 822 -24.23 12.82 -23.29
N SER A 823 -23.08 12.46 -23.85
CA SER A 823 -21.83 13.26 -23.72
C SER A 823 -21.76 14.46 -24.66
N MET A 824 -22.65 14.56 -25.66
CA MET A 824 -22.74 15.74 -26.53
C MET A 824 -23.31 16.98 -25.81
N VAL A 825 -24.04 16.80 -24.69
CA VAL A 825 -24.63 17.92 -23.92
C VAL A 825 -23.60 18.62 -23.03
N VAL A 826 -22.51 17.93 -22.65
CA VAL A 826 -21.48 18.47 -21.75
C VAL A 826 -20.30 19.10 -22.49
N ALA A 827 -20.07 18.73 -23.76
CA ALA A 827 -18.96 19.26 -24.56
C ALA A 827 -19.17 20.72 -25.05
N SER A 828 -20.34 21.32 -24.80
CA SER A 828 -20.66 22.72 -25.12
C SER A 828 -20.57 23.68 -23.93
N MET A 829 -20.03 23.24 -22.79
CA MET A 829 -19.67 24.05 -21.61
C MET A 829 -18.18 23.92 -21.34
#